data_AF-A0A9J7HPF8-F1
#
_entry.id   AF-A0A9J7HPF8-F1
#
_cell.length_a   1.000
_cell.length_b   1.000
_cell.length_c   1.000
_cell.angle_alpha   90.00
_cell.angle_beta   90.00
_cell.angle_gamma   90.00
#
_symmetry.space_group_name_H-M   'P 1'
#
loop_
_entity.id
_entity.type
_entity.pdbx_description
1 polymer ?
#
loop_
_entity_poly.entity_id
_entity_poly.type
_entity_poly.pdbx_seq_one_letter_code
_entity_poly.pdbx_strand_id
1 'polypeptide(L)'
;MAAKVMKAARCPTDELSLSNCAVVNDKEFDVEKIRHVAVRTGPTDKFIFTLKSHSSVVPGTIAFSLIQRKWASLSLNQEVEVTPYRFDPNTQYLSSVTINVDFLQKKAANQDAFDTDKMAAEFLMQFSNMALTVNQMMVFSFADKKLLQLIVKDQEAADLAVLKGGQSSGKAKKIQTGMCMSNTTIIFDKSPDSPINLTGKSKGKSARQSIINPDWDFQKMGIGGLDREFSDIFRRAFASRVFPPEVVEALGGKHVKGILLFGPPGTGKTLMARTIGKMLNAREPKIVNGPEVLNKYVGESEANIRRLFADAEEEQRRCGLNSGLHIVIFDEIDAICKQRGSISGSTGVHDTVVNQLLSKIDGVEQLNNILLIGMTNRRDLIDEALLRPGRLEVQMEINLPDEAGRKQIFEIYVARMRDNGKLAPDVDIDELSIISKNFSGAEIEGLVRAAQSTAMNRLIKASNKVEVDPEAAEKVMVTKNDFLNALENDIKPAFGHQAEVFESYIQNDIISWGDPVHRVLDDGKLLVEQTKVSEKTPLVSVLLEGPAMSGKTALAARIAESSEFPFIKICSPENMIGFSESAKCQAIKKVFDDAYKSQLSCIVVDDIERLIDYVPIGPRFSNLVLQGLIVLLKKPPPKGRKLLIIGTTSRRDVLEEMEMTNSFNTNIHVSNLSKPEQLMNALELLECFSKKELDSIAKKVDGKKLWVGIKKLLVLIEMARQTDEEVRIPKFLSLLEEEGGLSMSYV
;
A
#
# COMPACT_ATOMS: atom_id res chain seq x y z
N MET A 1 -3.19 11.31 72.65
CA MET A 1 -3.35 10.01 73.32
C MET A 1 -2.02 9.27 73.22
N ALA A 2 -1.60 8.60 74.29
CA ALA A 2 -0.32 7.90 74.34
C ALA A 2 -0.32 6.65 73.46
N ALA A 3 0.85 6.29 72.93
CA ALA A 3 1.07 5.02 72.24
C ALA A 3 0.89 3.85 73.21
N LYS A 4 0.24 2.77 72.76
CA LYS A 4 0.13 1.51 73.52
C LYS A 4 0.97 0.43 72.84
N VAL A 5 1.70 -0.36 73.61
CA VAL A 5 2.41 -1.55 73.12
C VAL A 5 1.45 -2.74 73.20
N MET A 6 1.26 -3.45 72.10
CA MET A 6 0.37 -4.62 72.01
C MET A 6 1.07 -5.79 71.32
N LYS A 7 0.57 -7.02 71.52
CA LYS A 7 1.09 -8.20 70.82
C LYS A 7 0.22 -8.59 69.62
N ALA A 8 0.85 -8.88 68.49
CA ALA A 8 0.16 -9.32 67.28
C ALA A 8 -0.40 -10.74 67.44
N ALA A 9 -1.71 -10.90 67.29
CA ALA A 9 -2.43 -12.17 67.39
C ALA A 9 -3.06 -12.58 66.05
N ARG A 10 -3.55 -13.83 65.98
CA ARG A 10 -4.29 -14.34 64.83
C ARG A 10 -5.75 -13.89 64.90
N CYS A 11 -6.33 -13.51 63.76
CA CYS A 11 -7.77 -13.28 63.61
C CYS A 11 -8.61 -14.49 64.10
N PRO A 12 -9.63 -14.29 64.96
CA PRO A 12 -10.41 -15.39 65.54
C PRO A 12 -11.31 -16.14 64.56
N THR A 13 -11.88 -15.45 63.57
CA THR A 13 -12.83 -16.03 62.58
C THR A 13 -12.47 -15.61 61.17
N ASP A 14 -12.93 -16.40 60.19
CA ASP A 14 -12.73 -16.12 58.76
C ASP A 14 -13.55 -14.91 58.30
N GLU A 15 -14.73 -14.68 58.86
CA GLU A 15 -15.55 -13.48 58.59
C GLU A 15 -14.80 -12.19 58.95
N LEU A 16 -14.16 -12.18 60.13
CA LEU A 16 -13.33 -11.06 60.54
C LEU A 16 -12.09 -10.91 59.64
N SER A 17 -11.56 -12.00 59.10
CA SER A 17 -10.46 -11.98 58.14
C SER A 17 -10.84 -11.33 56.80
N LEU A 18 -12.12 -11.41 56.39
CA LEU A 18 -12.64 -10.76 55.18
C LEU A 18 -12.95 -9.27 55.38
N SER A 19 -13.10 -8.82 56.63
CA SER A 19 -13.45 -7.41 56.94
C SER A 19 -12.30 -6.42 56.74
N ASN A 20 -11.07 -6.88 56.48
CA ASN A 20 -9.86 -6.07 56.41
C ASN A 20 -9.67 -5.09 57.61
N CYS A 21 -10.22 -5.42 58.77
CA CYS A 21 -10.03 -4.67 60.01
C CYS A 21 -8.99 -5.34 60.91
N ALA A 22 -8.27 -4.56 61.71
CA ALA A 22 -7.49 -5.07 62.83
C ALA A 22 -8.42 -5.25 64.03
N VAL A 23 -8.46 -6.46 64.59
CA VAL A 23 -9.45 -6.81 65.61
C VAL A 23 -8.88 -6.63 67.01
N VAL A 24 -9.57 -5.90 67.87
CA VAL A 24 -9.15 -5.61 69.26
C VAL A 24 -10.24 -6.04 70.24
N ASN A 25 -9.89 -6.19 71.53
CA ASN A 25 -10.88 -6.44 72.57
C ASN A 25 -11.74 -5.18 72.82
N ASP A 26 -13.03 -5.36 73.11
CA ASP A 26 -13.99 -4.28 73.39
C ASP A 26 -13.55 -3.33 74.53
N LYS A 27 -12.71 -3.82 75.46
CA LYS A 27 -12.25 -3.05 76.63
C LYS A 27 -11.00 -2.20 76.36
N GLU A 28 -10.31 -2.38 75.24
CA GLU A 28 -8.99 -1.76 74.97
C GLU A 28 -9.06 -0.41 74.27
N PHE A 29 -9.99 -0.29 73.32
CA PHE A 29 -10.24 0.92 72.55
C PHE A 29 -11.73 1.16 72.45
N ASP A 30 -12.13 2.41 72.70
CA ASP A 30 -13.47 2.88 72.37
C ASP A 30 -13.54 3.07 70.85
N VAL A 31 -13.99 2.03 70.13
CA VAL A 31 -14.02 1.98 68.66
C VAL A 31 -14.95 3.06 68.07
N GLU A 32 -15.91 3.56 68.84
CA GLU A 32 -16.76 4.68 68.41
C GLU A 32 -15.98 6.00 68.31
N LYS A 33 -14.96 6.19 69.17
CA LYS A 33 -14.11 7.39 69.22
C LYS A 33 -12.80 7.26 68.46
N ILE A 34 -12.26 6.05 68.35
CA ILE A 34 -10.98 5.76 67.69
C ILE A 34 -11.21 4.63 66.69
N ARG A 35 -11.53 5.00 65.45
CA ARG A 35 -11.79 4.04 64.36
C ARG A 35 -10.53 3.56 63.65
N HIS A 36 -9.44 4.33 63.70
CA HIS A 36 -8.20 4.00 62.98
C HIS A 36 -6.99 4.08 63.90
N VAL A 37 -6.03 3.20 63.63
CA VAL A 37 -4.75 3.15 64.34
C VAL A 37 -3.59 3.04 63.36
N ALA A 38 -2.49 3.66 63.71
CA ALA A 38 -1.21 3.44 63.08
C ALA A 38 -0.39 2.45 63.91
N VAL A 39 -0.04 1.34 63.28
CA VAL A 39 0.77 0.26 63.84
C VAL A 39 2.18 0.42 63.30
N ARG A 40 3.14 0.58 64.20
CA ARG A 40 4.57 0.67 63.87
C ARG A 40 5.23 -0.68 64.17
N THR A 41 5.87 -1.25 63.16
CA THR A 41 6.54 -2.57 63.23
C THR A 41 8.07 -2.47 63.25
N GLY A 42 8.61 -1.31 62.89
CA GLY A 42 10.04 -0.96 62.93
C GLY A 42 10.25 0.56 62.96
N PRO A 43 11.50 1.06 62.84
CA PRO A 43 11.80 2.50 62.95
C PRO A 43 11.15 3.34 61.84
N THR A 44 11.04 2.78 60.64
CA THR A 44 10.55 3.44 59.43
C THR A 44 9.14 3.02 59.02
N ASP A 45 8.72 1.83 59.45
CA ASP A 45 7.54 1.18 58.88
C ASP A 45 6.29 1.47 59.71
N LYS A 46 5.38 2.21 59.08
CA LYS A 46 4.10 2.65 59.67
C LYS A 46 2.95 2.20 58.79
N PHE A 47 2.09 1.34 59.31
CA PHE A 47 0.91 0.83 58.62
C PHE A 47 -0.36 1.33 59.30
N ILE A 48 -1.36 1.75 58.53
CA ILE A 48 -2.63 2.26 59.08
C ILE A 48 -3.70 1.19 58.91
N PHE A 49 -4.40 0.89 60.00
CA PHE A 49 -5.46 -0.11 60.05
C PHE A 49 -6.76 0.49 60.63
N THR A 50 -7.89 -0.03 60.18
CA THR A 50 -9.21 0.24 60.76
C THR A 50 -9.49 -0.75 61.88
N LEU A 51 -9.98 -0.30 63.01
CA LEU A 51 -10.29 -1.15 64.16
C LEU A 51 -11.70 -1.73 64.08
N LYS A 52 -11.83 -2.99 64.50
CA LYS A 52 -13.12 -3.63 64.81
C LYS A 52 -12.98 -4.33 66.16
N SER A 53 -13.94 -4.18 67.05
CA SER A 53 -13.87 -4.85 68.34
C SER A 53 -14.55 -6.23 68.30
N HIS A 54 -14.00 -7.18 69.04
CA HIS A 54 -14.58 -8.51 69.21
C HIS A 54 -14.19 -9.11 70.57
N SER A 55 -15.16 -9.71 71.25
CA SER A 55 -15.00 -10.23 72.62
C SER A 55 -14.01 -11.39 72.75
N SER A 56 -13.75 -12.13 71.66
CA SER A 56 -12.84 -13.28 71.66
C SER A 56 -11.34 -12.93 71.57
N VAL A 57 -10.99 -11.66 71.38
CA VAL A 57 -9.58 -11.22 71.35
C VAL A 57 -9.08 -11.00 72.78
N VAL A 58 -7.88 -11.48 73.10
CA VAL A 58 -7.30 -11.33 74.45
C VAL A 58 -6.92 -9.86 74.69
N PRO A 59 -7.24 -9.25 75.85
CA PRO A 59 -6.76 -7.91 76.20
C PRO A 59 -5.24 -7.78 76.08
N GLY A 60 -4.74 -6.63 75.65
CA GLY A 60 -3.32 -6.42 75.32
C GLY A 60 -2.84 -7.03 73.98
N THR A 61 -3.73 -7.66 73.21
CA THR A 61 -3.43 -8.19 71.87
C THR A 61 -4.24 -7.52 70.76
N ILE A 62 -3.66 -7.45 69.56
CA ILE A 62 -4.32 -6.98 68.34
C ILE A 62 -4.26 -8.07 67.29
N ALA A 63 -5.42 -8.53 66.84
CA ALA A 63 -5.55 -9.66 65.93
C ALA A 63 -5.57 -9.19 64.46
N PHE A 64 -4.71 -9.81 63.65
CA PHE A 64 -4.58 -9.53 62.22
C PHE A 64 -4.89 -10.76 61.36
N SER A 65 -5.45 -10.53 60.17
CA SER A 65 -5.64 -11.58 59.16
C SER A 65 -4.30 -12.06 58.61
N LEU A 66 -4.29 -13.22 57.92
CA LEU A 66 -3.08 -13.73 57.29
C LEU A 66 -2.52 -12.74 56.24
N ILE A 67 -3.41 -12.08 55.50
CA ILE A 67 -3.03 -11.19 54.39
C ILE A 67 -2.55 -9.83 54.90
N GLN A 68 -3.18 -9.30 55.96
CA GLN A 68 -2.69 -8.11 56.65
C GLN A 68 -1.30 -8.34 57.24
N ARG A 69 -1.05 -9.52 57.84
CA ARG A 69 0.27 -9.87 58.36
C ARG A 69 1.32 -10.01 57.27
N LYS A 70 0.96 -10.57 56.11
CA LYS A 70 1.86 -10.62 54.95
C LYS A 70 2.18 -9.23 54.40
N TRP A 71 1.20 -8.33 54.39
CA TRP A 71 1.40 -6.95 53.93
C TRP A 71 2.28 -6.14 54.90
N ALA A 72 2.01 -6.22 56.21
CA ALA A 72 2.73 -5.48 57.24
C ALA A 72 3.95 -6.23 57.83
N SER A 73 4.33 -7.36 57.25
CA SER A 73 5.44 -8.23 57.69
C SER A 73 5.42 -8.58 59.18
N LEU A 74 4.23 -8.89 59.72
CA LEU A 74 3.99 -9.15 61.13
C LEU A 74 4.06 -10.64 61.49
N SER A 75 4.85 -10.97 62.51
CA SER A 75 4.88 -12.30 63.13
C SER A 75 3.89 -12.41 64.29
N LEU A 76 3.44 -13.63 64.60
CA LEU A 76 2.61 -13.85 65.79
C LEU A 76 3.42 -13.57 67.06
N ASN A 77 2.78 -12.98 68.05
CA ASN A 77 3.35 -12.57 69.34
C ASN A 77 4.42 -11.48 69.25
N GLN A 78 4.63 -10.87 68.08
CA GLN A 78 5.49 -9.70 67.93
C GLN A 78 4.89 -8.50 68.67
N GLU A 79 5.72 -7.76 69.39
CA GLU A 79 5.32 -6.50 70.01
C GLU A 79 5.27 -5.38 68.97
N VAL A 80 4.16 -4.65 68.96
CA VAL A 80 3.89 -3.56 68.02
C VAL A 80 3.42 -2.32 68.78
N GLU A 81 3.86 -1.16 68.33
CA GLU A 81 3.43 0.12 68.88
C GLU A 81 2.17 0.58 68.13
N VAL A 82 1.06 0.72 68.85
CA VAL A 82 -0.25 1.10 68.31
C VAL A 82 -0.59 2.52 68.77
N THR A 83 -0.77 3.42 67.81
CA THR A 83 -1.11 4.82 68.05
C THR A 83 -2.44 5.18 67.39
N PRO A 84 -3.35 5.90 68.07
CA PRO A 84 -4.58 6.40 67.43
C PRO A 84 -4.25 7.28 66.22
N TYR A 85 -4.90 7.02 65.09
CA TYR A 85 -4.73 7.78 63.86
C TYR A 85 -6.04 8.46 63.46
N ARG A 86 -5.98 9.73 63.07
CA ARG A 86 -7.13 10.48 62.56
C ARG A 86 -6.79 11.00 61.17
N PHE A 87 -7.68 10.73 60.23
CA PHE A 87 -7.57 11.25 58.87
C PHE A 87 -7.92 12.73 58.83
N ASP A 88 -7.15 13.50 58.07
CA ASP A 88 -7.49 14.89 57.76
C ASP A 88 -8.55 14.94 56.63
N PRO A 89 -9.76 15.47 56.89
CA PRO A 89 -10.84 15.51 55.91
C PRO A 89 -10.51 16.25 54.62
N ASN A 90 -9.57 17.21 54.67
CA ASN A 90 -9.25 18.05 53.50
C ASN A 90 -8.23 17.42 52.55
N THR A 91 -7.45 16.45 53.02
CA THR A 91 -6.28 15.95 52.27
C THR A 91 -6.22 14.44 52.12
N GLN A 92 -6.99 13.69 52.91
CA GLN A 92 -6.87 12.23 52.99
C GLN A 92 -8.17 11.48 52.73
N TYR A 93 -9.25 12.15 52.35
CA TYR A 93 -10.47 11.48 51.89
C TYR A 93 -10.33 11.11 50.43
N LEU A 94 -10.68 9.88 50.06
CA LEU A 94 -10.44 9.36 48.73
C LEU A 94 -11.54 9.80 47.76
N SER A 95 -11.14 10.37 46.63
CA SER A 95 -12.02 10.62 45.47
C SER A 95 -12.10 9.40 44.59
N SER A 96 -10.95 8.80 44.28
CA SER A 96 -10.84 7.63 43.42
C SER A 96 -9.78 6.66 43.95
N VAL A 97 -10.02 5.36 43.75
CA VAL A 97 -9.09 4.29 44.13
C VAL A 97 -9.00 3.28 43.01
N THR A 98 -7.78 2.99 42.56
CA THR A 98 -7.50 1.95 41.57
C THR A 98 -6.99 0.69 42.26
N ILE A 99 -7.66 -0.43 42.04
CA ILE A 99 -7.42 -1.71 42.71
C ILE A 99 -7.14 -2.79 41.67
N ASN A 100 -6.00 -3.45 41.77
CA ASN A 100 -5.70 -4.65 40.98
C ASN A 100 -6.43 -5.86 41.57
N VAL A 101 -7.11 -6.62 40.73
CA VAL A 101 -7.86 -7.82 41.08
C VAL A 101 -7.15 -9.06 40.53
N ASP A 102 -7.06 -10.11 41.35
CA ASP A 102 -6.66 -11.47 40.95
C ASP A 102 -7.44 -12.53 41.77
N PHE A 103 -7.42 -13.79 41.35
CA PHE A 103 -7.96 -14.89 42.16
C PHE A 103 -7.03 -15.20 43.34
N LEU A 104 -7.57 -15.29 44.55
CA LEU A 104 -6.78 -15.65 45.75
C LEU A 104 -6.14 -17.05 45.61
N GLN A 105 -6.84 -17.97 44.96
CA GLN A 105 -6.32 -19.30 44.60
C GLN A 105 -6.31 -19.45 43.08
N LYS A 106 -5.12 -19.41 42.47
CA LYS A 106 -4.96 -19.52 41.00
C LYS A 106 -5.52 -20.82 40.40
N LYS A 107 -5.55 -21.92 41.16
CA LYS A 107 -6.14 -23.21 40.76
C LYS A 107 -7.67 -23.17 40.63
N ALA A 108 -8.31 -22.17 41.24
CA ALA A 108 -9.76 -22.00 41.23
C ALA A 108 -10.21 -20.93 40.21
N ALA A 109 -9.36 -20.54 39.27
CA ALA A 109 -9.71 -19.57 38.23
C ALA A 109 -10.87 -20.07 37.36
N ASN A 110 -11.90 -19.23 37.23
CA ASN A 110 -13.02 -19.42 36.29
C ASN A 110 -12.93 -18.36 35.19
N GLN A 111 -13.57 -18.63 34.05
CA GLN A 111 -13.73 -17.66 32.94
C GLN A 111 -14.97 -16.77 33.07
N ASP A 112 -15.71 -16.87 34.18
CA ASP A 112 -16.92 -16.09 34.40
C ASP A 112 -16.63 -14.58 34.39
N ALA A 113 -17.49 -13.81 33.74
CA ALA A 113 -17.41 -12.36 33.72
C ALA A 113 -17.81 -11.78 35.09
N PHE A 114 -16.98 -10.88 35.62
CA PHE A 114 -17.25 -10.14 36.85
C PHE A 114 -17.66 -8.71 36.52
N ASP A 115 -18.89 -8.36 36.92
CA ASP A 115 -19.46 -7.03 36.72
C ASP A 115 -18.87 -6.03 37.72
N THR A 116 -17.96 -5.19 37.23
CA THR A 116 -17.22 -4.19 38.02
C THR A 116 -18.11 -3.16 38.69
N ASP A 117 -19.28 -2.83 38.12
CA ASP A 117 -20.18 -1.83 38.70
C ASP A 117 -20.89 -2.41 39.94
N LYS A 118 -21.29 -3.69 39.88
CA LYS A 118 -21.81 -4.42 41.06
C LYS A 118 -20.73 -4.67 42.10
N MET A 119 -19.52 -5.05 41.66
CA MET A 119 -18.38 -5.22 42.56
C MET A 119 -18.03 -3.92 43.29
N ALA A 120 -18.08 -2.77 42.60
CA ALA A 120 -17.80 -1.48 43.22
C ALA A 120 -18.85 -1.14 44.29
N ALA A 121 -20.13 -1.38 44.01
CA ALA A 121 -21.21 -1.17 44.96
C ALA A 121 -21.05 -2.06 46.21
N GLU A 122 -20.78 -3.36 46.04
CA GLU A 122 -20.58 -4.31 47.15
C GLU A 122 -19.28 -4.01 47.93
N PHE A 123 -18.22 -3.59 47.23
CA PHE A 123 -16.98 -3.14 47.85
C PHE A 123 -17.21 -1.91 48.74
N LEU A 124 -17.98 -0.92 48.28
CA LEU A 124 -18.33 0.26 49.07
C LEU A 124 -19.24 -0.09 50.25
N MET A 125 -20.16 -1.05 50.09
CA MET A 125 -20.97 -1.55 51.21
C MET A 125 -20.10 -2.19 52.30
N GLN A 126 -19.10 -2.99 51.90
CA GLN A 126 -18.25 -3.73 52.83
C GLN A 126 -17.11 -2.89 53.46
N PHE A 127 -16.49 -2.00 52.67
CA PHE A 127 -15.26 -1.29 53.05
C PHE A 127 -15.42 0.23 53.16
N SER A 128 -16.65 0.73 53.32
CA SER A 128 -16.88 2.15 53.63
C SER A 128 -16.23 2.57 54.95
N ASN A 129 -15.72 3.81 54.99
CA ASN A 129 -15.02 4.40 56.13
C ASN A 129 -13.78 3.62 56.58
N MET A 130 -13.14 2.88 55.68
CA MET A 130 -11.90 2.15 55.99
C MET A 130 -10.65 2.89 55.49
N ALA A 131 -9.55 2.71 56.23
CA ALA A 131 -8.22 3.11 55.80
C ALA A 131 -7.74 2.21 54.66
N LEU A 132 -7.37 2.81 53.53
CA LEU A 132 -6.71 2.14 52.42
C LEU A 132 -5.34 2.77 52.17
N THR A 133 -4.32 1.94 51.97
CA THR A 133 -2.94 2.37 51.65
C THR A 133 -2.50 1.78 50.32
N VAL A 134 -1.72 2.52 49.54
CA VAL A 134 -1.11 2.00 48.30
C VAL A 134 -0.27 0.75 48.61
N ASN A 135 -0.39 -0.28 47.77
CA ASN A 135 0.14 -1.63 47.92
C ASN A 135 -0.49 -2.48 49.04
N GLN A 136 -1.57 -2.02 49.69
CA GLN A 136 -2.29 -2.84 50.66
C GLN A 136 -2.97 -4.02 49.97
N MET A 137 -2.74 -5.21 50.53
CA MET A 137 -3.37 -6.45 50.10
C MET A 137 -4.60 -6.73 50.95
N MET A 138 -5.71 -7.12 50.32
CA MET A 138 -6.95 -7.49 51.00
C MET A 138 -7.71 -8.60 50.25
N VAL A 139 -8.69 -9.20 50.92
CA VAL A 139 -9.57 -10.21 50.33
C VAL A 139 -10.94 -9.60 50.14
N PHE A 140 -11.55 -9.90 49.00
CA PHE A 140 -12.92 -9.53 48.70
C PHE A 140 -13.72 -10.78 48.34
N SER A 141 -14.89 -10.89 48.96
CA SER A 141 -15.91 -11.87 48.61
C SER A 141 -16.96 -11.14 47.79
N PHE A 142 -17.37 -11.72 46.66
CA PHE A 142 -18.35 -11.10 45.76
C PHE A 142 -19.46 -12.12 45.46
N ALA A 143 -20.71 -11.78 45.77
CA ALA A 143 -21.90 -12.59 45.47
C ALA A 143 -21.83 -14.07 45.94
N ASP A 144 -21.28 -14.32 47.13
CA ASP A 144 -20.99 -15.67 47.67
C ASP A 144 -20.14 -16.58 46.75
N LYS A 145 -19.47 -15.99 45.76
CA LYS A 145 -18.52 -16.68 44.87
C LYS A 145 -17.11 -16.71 45.47
N LYS A 146 -16.17 -17.30 44.71
CA LYS A 146 -14.77 -17.52 45.06
C LYS A 146 -14.05 -16.22 45.50
N LEU A 147 -13.16 -16.36 46.48
CA LEU A 147 -12.39 -15.25 47.06
C LEU A 147 -11.42 -14.60 46.06
N LEU A 148 -11.50 -13.27 45.97
CA LEU A 148 -10.62 -12.44 45.16
C LEU A 148 -9.54 -11.81 46.05
N GLN A 149 -8.32 -11.73 45.52
CA GLN A 149 -7.24 -10.95 46.10
C GLN A 149 -7.23 -9.57 45.45
N LEU A 150 -7.28 -8.53 46.29
CA LEU A 150 -7.23 -7.14 45.88
C LEU A 150 -5.91 -6.53 46.32
N ILE A 151 -5.29 -5.73 45.45
CA ILE A 151 -4.10 -4.94 45.75
C ILE A 151 -4.37 -3.49 45.35
N VAL A 152 -4.33 -2.59 46.31
CA VAL A 152 -4.47 -1.15 46.03
C VAL A 152 -3.27 -0.68 45.21
N LYS A 153 -3.50 -0.14 44.02
CA LYS A 153 -2.44 0.30 43.09
C LYS A 153 -2.18 1.80 43.19
N ASP A 154 -3.24 2.60 43.13
CA ASP A 154 -3.15 4.06 43.16
C ASP A 154 -4.39 4.66 43.82
N GLN A 155 -4.25 5.87 44.35
CA GLN A 155 -5.28 6.55 45.14
C GLN A 155 -5.20 8.06 44.96
N GLU A 156 -6.35 8.70 44.80
CA GLU A 156 -6.46 10.15 44.66
C GLU A 156 -7.31 10.76 45.76
N ALA A 157 -6.84 11.87 46.33
CA ALA A 157 -7.57 12.61 47.34
C ALA A 157 -8.69 13.46 46.71
N ALA A 158 -9.81 13.60 47.44
CA ALA A 158 -10.91 14.49 47.11
C ALA A 158 -10.51 15.94 47.36
N ASP A 159 -10.74 16.79 46.35
CA ASP A 159 -10.67 18.23 46.51
C ASP A 159 -12.04 18.74 46.95
N LEU A 160 -12.10 19.31 48.15
CA LEU A 160 -13.35 19.80 48.76
C LEU A 160 -13.95 21.00 47.99
N ALA A 161 -13.17 21.67 47.13
CA ALA A 161 -13.65 22.73 46.25
C ALA A 161 -14.61 22.21 45.15
N VAL A 162 -14.41 20.97 44.69
CA VAL A 162 -15.23 20.32 43.67
C VAL A 162 -16.57 19.86 44.25
N LEU A 163 -16.60 19.42 45.51
CA LEU A 163 -17.82 19.01 46.22
C LEU A 163 -18.76 20.18 46.56
N LYS A 164 -18.25 21.43 46.54
CA LYS A 164 -19.03 22.66 46.77
C LYS A 164 -19.40 23.43 45.48
N GLY A 165 -19.19 22.84 44.31
CA GLY A 165 -19.62 23.41 43.02
C GLY A 165 -18.71 24.48 42.41
N GLY A 166 -17.44 24.58 42.82
CA GLY A 166 -16.46 25.45 42.17
C GLY A 166 -15.87 24.86 40.88
N GLN A 167 -15.51 25.72 39.91
CA GLN A 167 -14.77 25.31 38.72
C GLN A 167 -13.38 24.78 39.10
N SER A 168 -12.99 23.64 38.53
CA SER A 168 -11.77 22.92 38.86
C SER A 168 -10.52 23.50 38.17
N SER A 169 -9.46 23.71 38.94
CA SER A 169 -8.10 23.82 38.42
C SER A 169 -7.28 22.59 38.84
N GLY A 170 -7.02 21.70 37.88
CA GLY A 170 -5.79 20.89 37.85
C GLY A 170 -5.70 19.62 38.72
N LYS A 171 -5.54 18.48 38.03
CA LYS A 171 -4.94 17.20 38.46
C LYS A 171 -5.18 16.75 39.92
N ALA A 172 -5.96 15.68 40.08
CA ALA A 172 -6.17 14.99 41.33
C ALA A 172 -4.83 14.64 42.05
N LYS A 173 -4.75 14.95 43.34
CA LYS A 173 -3.54 14.76 44.14
C LYS A 173 -3.40 13.29 44.54
N LYS A 174 -2.35 12.63 44.06
CA LYS A 174 -2.02 11.26 44.48
C LYS A 174 -1.57 11.22 45.93
N ILE A 175 -2.11 10.29 46.69
CA ILE A 175 -1.80 10.09 48.11
C ILE A 175 -1.46 8.64 48.40
N GLN A 176 -0.59 8.40 49.38
CA GLN A 176 -0.20 7.04 49.77
C GLN A 176 -1.21 6.34 50.68
N THR A 177 -1.89 7.10 51.54
CA THR A 177 -2.90 6.57 52.46
C THR A 177 -4.09 7.51 52.50
N GLY A 178 -5.29 6.96 52.38
CA GLY A 178 -6.52 7.71 52.53
C GLY A 178 -7.67 6.88 53.10
N MET A 179 -8.78 7.56 53.38
CA MET A 179 -10.01 6.96 53.87
C MET A 179 -11.02 6.79 52.74
N CYS A 180 -11.52 5.57 52.58
CA CYS A 180 -12.58 5.25 51.62
C CYS A 180 -13.91 5.79 52.13
N MET A 181 -14.57 6.63 51.34
CA MET A 181 -15.88 7.20 51.63
C MET A 181 -16.96 6.51 50.80
N SER A 182 -18.23 6.62 51.19
CA SER A 182 -19.34 6.05 50.43
C SER A 182 -19.50 6.62 49.02
N ASN A 183 -18.90 7.78 48.73
CA ASN A 183 -18.89 8.43 47.42
C ASN A 183 -17.55 8.27 46.68
N THR A 184 -16.61 7.48 47.19
CA THR A 184 -15.33 7.21 46.51
C THR A 184 -15.57 6.37 45.25
N THR A 185 -14.98 6.78 44.12
CA THR A 185 -15.06 6.03 42.87
C THR A 185 -14.05 4.88 42.89
N ILE A 186 -14.51 3.64 42.73
CA ILE A 186 -13.65 2.46 42.70
C ILE A 186 -13.39 2.05 41.26
N ILE A 187 -12.13 1.84 40.93
CA ILE A 187 -11.67 1.44 39.61
C ILE A 187 -10.93 0.10 39.75
N PHE A 188 -11.40 -0.94 39.05
CA PHE A 188 -10.78 -2.25 39.07
C PHE A 188 -9.88 -2.46 37.84
N ASP A 189 -8.60 -2.71 38.09
CA ASP A 189 -7.63 -3.14 37.09
C ASP A 189 -7.41 -4.66 37.21
N LYS A 190 -7.18 -5.30 36.07
CA LYS A 190 -6.77 -6.69 36.02
C LYS A 190 -5.24 -6.79 36.21
N SER A 191 -4.78 -7.74 37.03
CA SER A 191 -3.35 -8.04 37.09
C SER A 191 -2.83 -8.61 35.75
N PRO A 192 -1.64 -8.22 35.25
CA PRO A 192 -1.17 -8.50 33.88
C PRO A 192 -1.27 -9.97 33.43
N ASP A 193 -1.06 -10.91 34.35
CA ASP A 193 -1.06 -12.36 34.08
C ASP A 193 -2.33 -13.09 34.57
N SER A 194 -3.32 -12.36 35.09
CA SER A 194 -4.51 -12.99 35.64
C SER A 194 -5.42 -13.51 34.52
N PRO A 195 -6.15 -14.63 34.69
CA PRO A 195 -7.19 -15.05 33.77
C PRO A 195 -8.53 -14.35 33.99
N ILE A 196 -8.67 -13.47 35.00
CA ILE A 196 -9.94 -12.83 35.34
C ILE A 196 -10.50 -11.98 34.19
N ASN A 197 -11.83 -12.01 34.02
CA ASN A 197 -12.55 -11.23 33.01
C ASN A 197 -13.44 -10.18 33.70
N LEU A 198 -13.07 -8.91 33.58
CA LEU A 198 -13.78 -7.78 34.19
C LEU A 198 -14.66 -7.08 33.14
N THR A 199 -15.94 -6.90 33.43
CA THR A 199 -16.92 -6.20 32.58
C THR A 199 -17.52 -5.00 33.32
N GLY A 200 -18.10 -4.03 32.62
CA GLY A 200 -18.69 -2.83 33.24
C GLY A 200 -17.87 -1.54 33.07
N LYS A 201 -18.37 -0.44 33.66
CA LYS A 201 -17.82 0.91 33.50
C LYS A 201 -16.72 1.25 34.51
N SER A 202 -16.74 0.60 35.67
CA SER A 202 -15.79 0.77 36.76
C SER A 202 -14.47 0.00 36.56
N LYS A 203 -14.21 -0.50 35.35
CA LYS A 203 -12.90 -1.05 34.96
C LYS A 203 -11.91 0.10 34.73
N GLY A 204 -10.65 -0.09 35.12
CA GLY A 204 -9.63 0.88 34.77
C GLY A 204 -9.50 0.98 33.26
N LYS A 205 -9.16 2.19 32.79
CA LYS A 205 -8.67 2.39 31.44
C LYS A 205 -7.33 1.67 31.37
N SER A 206 -7.34 0.35 31.22
CA SER A 206 -6.17 -0.38 30.72
C SER A 206 -5.73 0.42 29.52
N ALA A 207 -4.53 1.00 29.61
CA ALA A 207 -3.93 1.76 28.55
C ALA A 207 -3.83 0.81 27.35
N ARG A 208 -4.87 0.78 26.53
CA ARG A 208 -4.77 0.24 25.19
C ARG A 208 -3.71 1.10 24.56
N GLN A 209 -2.54 0.52 24.31
CA GLN A 209 -1.56 1.15 23.45
C GLN A 209 -2.34 1.58 22.21
N SER A 210 -2.44 2.89 22.02
CA SER A 210 -3.03 3.45 20.83
C SER A 210 -2.35 2.75 19.66
N ILE A 211 -3.14 1.98 18.89
CA ILE A 211 -2.66 1.16 17.76
C ILE A 211 -2.03 2.06 16.69
N ILE A 212 -2.23 3.38 16.78
CA ILE A 212 -1.78 4.38 15.81
C ILE A 212 -1.09 5.51 16.58
N ASN A 213 0.13 5.87 16.15
CA ASN A 213 0.78 7.09 16.57
C ASN A 213 0.09 8.29 15.87
N PRO A 214 -0.37 9.31 16.62
CA PRO A 214 -1.12 10.44 16.06
C PRO A 214 -0.29 11.37 15.16
N ASP A 215 1.04 11.32 15.22
CA ASP A 215 1.95 12.17 14.42
C ASP A 215 2.46 11.40 13.19
N TRP A 216 1.64 11.32 12.13
CA TRP A 216 2.07 10.76 10.86
C TRP A 216 2.26 11.88 9.82
N ASP A 217 3.40 11.84 9.14
CA ASP A 217 3.75 12.76 8.07
C ASP A 217 4.25 11.92 6.89
N PHE A 218 3.51 11.92 5.78
CA PHE A 218 3.72 11.03 4.65
C PHE A 218 5.07 11.23 3.99
N GLN A 219 5.54 12.48 3.90
CA GLN A 219 6.85 12.81 3.33
C GLN A 219 7.98 12.22 4.19
N LYS A 220 7.86 12.29 5.51
CA LYS A 220 8.85 11.71 6.44
C LYS A 220 8.89 10.18 6.40
N MET A 221 7.80 9.54 5.97
CA MET A 221 7.72 8.10 5.82
C MET A 221 8.26 7.58 4.48
N GLY A 222 8.73 8.48 3.61
CA GLY A 222 9.34 8.10 2.32
C GLY A 222 8.32 7.56 1.31
N ILE A 223 7.03 7.90 1.45
CA ILE A 223 6.00 7.62 0.45
C ILE A 223 5.66 8.94 -0.25
N GLY A 224 5.80 8.98 -1.56
CA GLY A 224 5.38 10.11 -2.40
C GLY A 224 4.35 9.67 -3.43
N GLY A 225 3.38 10.53 -3.71
CA GLY A 225 2.43 10.40 -4.82
C GLY A 225 1.27 9.42 -4.61
N LEU A 226 1.10 8.88 -3.40
CA LEU A 226 0.07 7.85 -3.08
C LEU A 226 -0.87 8.29 -1.95
N ASP A 227 -0.98 9.59 -1.69
CA ASP A 227 -1.74 10.13 -0.55
C ASP A 227 -3.23 9.77 -0.63
N ARG A 228 -3.81 9.78 -1.83
CA ARG A 228 -5.23 9.48 -2.04
C ARG A 228 -5.53 8.00 -1.78
N GLU A 229 -4.73 7.13 -2.38
CA GLU A 229 -4.80 5.68 -2.24
C GLU A 229 -4.61 5.29 -0.76
N PHE A 230 -3.59 5.85 -0.10
CA PHE A 230 -3.35 5.61 1.31
C PHE A 230 -4.51 6.10 2.20
N SER A 231 -5.04 7.30 1.95
CA SER A 231 -6.18 7.83 2.69
C SER A 231 -7.44 6.95 2.55
N ASP A 232 -7.68 6.35 1.37
CA ASP A 232 -8.80 5.43 1.17
C ASP A 232 -8.58 4.10 1.90
N ILE A 233 -7.36 3.53 1.89
CA ILE A 233 -7.01 2.38 2.75
C ILE A 233 -7.25 2.73 4.21
N PHE A 234 -6.81 3.90 4.66
CA PHE A 234 -6.93 4.29 6.05
C PHE A 234 -8.38 4.41 6.50
N ARG A 235 -9.21 5.07 5.68
CA ARG A 235 -10.64 5.20 5.95
C ARG A 235 -11.35 3.85 5.94
N ARG A 236 -11.03 2.95 5.02
CA ARG A 236 -11.75 1.67 4.83
C ARG A 236 -11.28 0.57 5.78
N ALA A 237 -9.96 0.42 5.96
CA ALA A 237 -9.38 -0.66 6.75
C ALA A 237 -9.07 -0.26 8.19
N PHE A 238 -8.53 0.94 8.41
CA PHE A 238 -8.01 1.34 9.73
C PHE A 238 -9.01 2.09 10.60
N ALA A 239 -10.00 2.77 10.04
CA ALA A 239 -11.01 3.52 10.81
C ALA A 239 -11.64 2.68 11.93
N SER A 240 -12.06 1.44 11.63
CA SER A 240 -12.65 0.54 12.64
C SER A 240 -11.72 0.23 13.81
N ARG A 241 -10.40 0.32 13.64
CA ARG A 241 -9.40 0.06 14.69
C ARG A 241 -8.96 1.33 15.43
N VAL A 242 -9.23 2.51 14.87
CA VAL A 242 -8.98 3.81 15.50
C VAL A 242 -10.08 4.13 16.50
N PHE A 243 -11.33 3.83 16.16
CA PHE A 243 -12.47 4.13 17.02
C PHE A 243 -12.52 3.22 18.26
N PRO A 244 -13.05 3.73 19.40
CA PRO A 244 -13.26 2.91 20.59
C PRO A 244 -14.12 1.67 20.27
N PRO A 245 -13.79 0.50 20.85
CA PRO A 245 -14.49 -0.76 20.55
C PRO A 245 -15.98 -0.69 20.87
N GLU A 246 -16.36 0.08 21.90
CA GLU A 246 -17.74 0.26 22.34
C GLU A 246 -18.59 0.92 21.25
N VAL A 247 -17.99 1.85 20.50
CA VAL A 247 -18.65 2.51 19.35
C VAL A 247 -18.77 1.53 18.18
N VAL A 248 -17.71 0.76 17.91
CA VAL A 248 -17.68 -0.21 16.80
C VAL A 248 -18.67 -1.36 17.04
N GLU A 249 -18.76 -1.85 18.28
CA GLU A 249 -19.68 -2.89 18.71
C GLU A 249 -21.13 -2.39 18.67
N ALA A 250 -21.39 -1.15 19.10
CA ALA A 250 -22.70 -0.52 18.97
C ALA A 250 -23.13 -0.35 17.50
N LEU A 251 -22.17 -0.15 16.59
CA LEU A 251 -22.41 -0.11 15.13
C LEU A 251 -22.53 -1.51 14.51
N GLY A 252 -22.25 -2.59 15.25
CA GLY A 252 -22.22 -3.97 14.73
C GLY A 252 -21.11 -4.20 13.69
N GLY A 253 -20.10 -3.32 13.66
CA GLY A 253 -19.05 -3.35 12.66
C GLY A 253 -18.04 -4.47 12.92
N LYS A 254 -17.72 -5.26 11.90
CA LYS A 254 -16.58 -6.20 11.92
C LYS A 254 -15.32 -5.49 11.42
N HIS A 255 -14.17 -5.84 12.00
CA HIS A 255 -12.90 -5.33 11.50
C HIS A 255 -12.54 -5.97 10.16
N VAL A 256 -11.93 -5.17 9.28
CA VAL A 256 -11.41 -5.66 8.00
C VAL A 256 -10.23 -6.60 8.24
N LYS A 257 -10.31 -7.80 7.66
CA LYS A 257 -9.28 -8.84 7.83
C LYS A 257 -8.15 -8.75 6.80
N GLY A 258 -8.41 -8.20 5.61
CA GLY A 258 -7.48 -8.29 4.50
C GLY A 258 -7.48 -7.09 3.55
N ILE A 259 -6.28 -6.70 3.14
CA ILE A 259 -6.00 -5.68 2.12
C ILE A 259 -5.21 -6.35 0.99
N LEU A 260 -5.60 -6.13 -0.26
CA LEU A 260 -4.86 -6.56 -1.45
C LEU A 260 -4.38 -5.32 -2.22
N LEU A 261 -3.07 -5.18 -2.34
CA LEU A 261 -2.41 -4.17 -3.15
C LEU A 261 -2.00 -4.79 -4.49
N PHE A 262 -2.50 -4.23 -5.60
CA PHE A 262 -2.12 -4.70 -6.93
C PHE A 262 -1.80 -3.55 -7.88
N GLY A 263 -0.99 -3.79 -8.90
CA GLY A 263 -0.61 -2.76 -9.86
C GLY A 263 0.67 -3.13 -10.62
N PRO A 264 1.09 -2.33 -11.62
CA PRO A 264 2.31 -2.59 -12.37
C PRO A 264 3.55 -2.68 -11.47
N PRO A 265 4.60 -3.41 -11.88
CA PRO A 265 5.84 -3.53 -11.10
C PRO A 265 6.50 -2.15 -10.91
N GLY A 266 7.30 -2.00 -9.86
CA GLY A 266 8.05 -0.75 -9.60
C GLY A 266 7.26 0.42 -8.98
N THR A 267 5.96 0.25 -8.70
CA THR A 267 5.09 1.29 -8.11
C THR A 267 5.17 1.44 -6.59
N GLY A 268 6.07 0.73 -5.91
CA GLY A 268 6.27 0.89 -4.45
C GLY A 268 5.29 0.12 -3.56
N LYS A 269 4.59 -0.90 -4.08
CA LYS A 269 3.63 -1.74 -3.31
C LYS A 269 4.26 -2.33 -2.04
N THR A 270 5.46 -2.91 -2.15
CA THR A 270 6.21 -3.48 -1.03
C THR A 270 6.62 -2.43 0.00
N LEU A 271 6.98 -1.23 -0.44
CA LEU A 271 7.30 -0.12 0.45
C LEU A 271 6.06 0.35 1.20
N MET A 272 4.93 0.48 0.51
CA MET A 272 3.64 0.85 1.12
C MET A 272 3.21 -0.15 2.21
N ALA A 273 3.27 -1.45 1.93
CA ALA A 273 2.90 -2.48 2.92
C ALA A 273 3.81 -2.47 4.15
N ARG A 274 5.13 -2.30 3.96
CA ARG A 274 6.10 -2.20 5.07
C ARG A 274 5.85 -0.96 5.92
N THR A 275 5.56 0.18 5.30
CA THR A 275 5.26 1.42 6.01
C THR A 275 3.95 1.32 6.77
N ILE A 276 2.90 0.72 6.19
CA ILE A 276 1.65 0.42 6.91
C ILE A 276 1.94 -0.44 8.15
N GLY A 277 2.76 -1.49 8.00
CA GLY A 277 3.16 -2.36 9.11
C GLY A 277 3.94 -1.64 10.22
N LYS A 278 4.81 -0.68 9.87
CA LYS A 278 5.57 0.15 10.84
C LYS A 278 4.72 1.25 11.50
N MET A 279 3.77 1.81 10.75
CA MET A 279 2.90 2.90 11.23
C MET A 279 1.91 2.41 12.27
N LEU A 280 1.38 1.21 12.06
CA LEU A 280 0.56 0.55 13.06
C LEU A 280 1.48 0.13 14.20
N ASN A 281 1.21 0.62 15.41
CA ASN A 281 1.85 0.21 16.66
C ASN A 281 1.36 -1.20 17.06
N ALA A 282 1.40 -2.10 16.09
CA ALA A 282 1.07 -3.51 16.17
C ALA A 282 2.33 -4.30 16.59
N ARG A 283 2.15 -5.61 16.79
CA ARG A 283 3.32 -6.50 16.93
C ARG A 283 4.15 -6.49 15.65
N GLU A 284 5.41 -6.90 15.77
CA GLU A 284 6.33 -6.96 14.63
C GLU A 284 5.69 -7.67 13.42
N PRO A 285 5.62 -7.01 12.25
CA PRO A 285 4.93 -7.57 11.09
C PRO A 285 5.68 -8.78 10.55
N LYS A 286 4.96 -9.89 10.34
CA LYS A 286 5.52 -11.09 9.69
C LYS A 286 5.48 -10.88 8.18
N ILE A 287 6.64 -10.71 7.56
CA ILE A 287 6.77 -10.58 6.10
C ILE A 287 7.18 -11.94 5.55
N VAL A 288 6.40 -12.45 4.61
CA VAL A 288 6.60 -13.75 3.98
C VAL A 288 6.51 -13.57 2.47
N ASN A 289 7.47 -14.13 1.73
CA ASN A 289 7.38 -14.13 0.28
C ASN A 289 6.52 -15.32 -0.21
N GLY A 290 5.66 -15.12 -1.20
CA GLY A 290 4.76 -16.16 -1.72
C GLY A 290 5.48 -17.47 -2.03
N PRO A 291 6.56 -17.47 -2.83
CA PRO A 291 7.33 -18.68 -3.13
C PRO A 291 7.97 -19.35 -1.90
N GLU A 292 8.29 -18.59 -0.85
CA GLU A 292 8.92 -19.11 0.38
C GLU A 292 7.99 -20.03 1.17
N VAL A 293 6.67 -19.89 1.00
CA VAL A 293 5.66 -20.75 1.63
C VAL A 293 5.61 -22.13 0.97
N LEU A 294 6.06 -22.25 -0.28
CA LEU A 294 5.91 -23.46 -1.08
C LEU A 294 7.11 -24.41 -0.90
N ASN A 295 6.88 -25.53 -0.23
CA ASN A 295 7.85 -26.63 -0.15
C ASN A 295 7.44 -27.82 -1.04
N LYS A 296 8.44 -28.58 -1.49
CA LYS A 296 8.25 -29.79 -2.30
C LYS A 296 7.61 -30.95 -1.53
N TYR A 297 7.69 -30.92 -0.19
CA TYR A 297 7.11 -31.95 0.67
C TYR A 297 5.62 -31.67 0.91
N VAL A 298 4.78 -32.65 0.60
CA VAL A 298 3.32 -32.56 0.75
C VAL A 298 2.96 -32.30 2.23
N GLY A 299 2.12 -31.30 2.47
CA GLY A 299 1.64 -30.91 3.81
C GLY A 299 2.56 -29.93 4.57
N GLU A 300 3.82 -29.76 4.15
CA GLU A 300 4.73 -28.83 4.81
C GLU A 300 4.35 -27.36 4.54
N SER A 301 3.96 -27.04 3.30
CA SER A 301 3.46 -25.71 2.92
C SER A 301 2.23 -25.29 3.73
N GLU A 302 1.32 -26.25 4.02
CA GLU A 302 0.14 -26.01 4.87
C GLU A 302 0.52 -25.82 6.34
N ALA A 303 1.48 -26.60 6.83
CA ALA A 303 1.99 -26.47 8.19
C ALA A 303 2.66 -25.10 8.41
N ASN A 304 3.38 -24.59 7.40
CA ASN A 304 3.98 -23.26 7.43
C ASN A 304 2.92 -22.16 7.54
N ILE A 305 1.84 -22.25 6.75
CA ILE A 305 0.70 -21.33 6.91
C ILE A 305 0.10 -21.44 8.32
N ARG A 306 -0.12 -22.65 8.84
CA ARG A 306 -0.65 -22.83 10.21
C ARG A 306 0.25 -22.20 11.28
N ARG A 307 1.58 -22.32 11.15
CA ARG A 307 2.54 -21.70 12.06
C ARG A 307 2.49 -20.17 12.02
N LEU A 308 2.28 -19.57 10.83
CA LEU A 308 2.18 -18.12 10.71
C LEU A 308 1.03 -17.53 11.54
N PHE A 309 -0.12 -18.21 11.55
CA PHE A 309 -1.33 -17.78 12.28
C PHE A 309 -1.40 -18.28 13.74
N ALA A 310 -0.60 -19.26 14.14
CA ALA A 310 -0.68 -19.89 15.47
C ALA A 310 -0.52 -18.88 16.62
N ASP A 311 0.44 -17.96 16.52
CA ASP A 311 0.68 -16.96 17.57
C ASP A 311 -0.53 -16.01 17.73
N ALA A 312 -1.17 -15.65 16.61
CA ALA A 312 -2.34 -14.78 16.61
C ALA A 312 -3.57 -15.51 17.19
N GLU A 313 -3.73 -16.81 16.87
CA GLU A 313 -4.78 -17.68 17.43
C GLU A 313 -4.64 -17.86 18.93
N GLU A 314 -3.43 -18.15 19.40
CA GLU A 314 -3.17 -18.34 20.82
C GLU A 314 -3.45 -17.06 21.62
N GLU A 315 -3.02 -15.90 21.10
CA GLU A 315 -3.29 -14.63 21.75
C GLU A 315 -4.78 -14.25 21.70
N GLN A 316 -5.47 -14.52 20.59
CA GLN A 316 -6.92 -14.34 20.51
C GLN A 316 -7.66 -15.18 21.55
N ARG A 317 -7.23 -16.44 21.77
CA ARG A 317 -7.81 -17.33 22.78
C ARG A 317 -7.52 -16.87 24.21
N ARG A 318 -6.35 -16.29 24.47
CA ARG A 318 -5.94 -15.80 25.80
C ARG A 318 -6.55 -14.45 26.17
N CYS A 319 -6.58 -13.50 25.24
CA CYS A 319 -6.89 -12.10 25.50
C CYS A 319 -8.22 -11.62 24.87
N GLY A 320 -8.86 -12.42 24.02
CA GLY A 320 -10.17 -12.14 23.43
C GLY A 320 -10.22 -10.81 22.69
N LEU A 321 -11.11 -9.91 23.11
CA LEU A 321 -11.31 -8.59 22.51
C LEU A 321 -10.16 -7.59 22.78
N ASN A 322 -9.23 -7.93 23.68
CA ASN A 322 -8.08 -7.10 24.02
C ASN A 322 -6.77 -7.59 23.39
N SER A 323 -6.84 -8.56 22.48
CA SER A 323 -5.66 -9.08 21.78
C SER A 323 -5.01 -8.00 20.90
N GLY A 324 -3.67 -8.00 20.87
CA GLY A 324 -2.92 -7.11 19.99
C GLY A 324 -3.16 -7.45 18.51
N LEU A 325 -3.02 -6.46 17.63
CA LEU A 325 -3.11 -6.66 16.19
C LEU A 325 -1.85 -7.40 15.70
N HIS A 326 -2.06 -8.50 14.98
CA HIS A 326 -1.02 -9.22 14.24
C HIS A 326 -1.13 -8.89 12.76
N ILE A 327 -0.01 -8.49 12.16
CA ILE A 327 0.04 -8.14 10.73
C ILE A 327 0.85 -9.20 9.99
N VAL A 328 0.27 -9.78 8.94
CA VAL A 328 0.93 -10.73 8.04
C VAL A 328 0.97 -10.13 6.64
N ILE A 329 2.17 -9.95 6.11
CA ILE A 329 2.41 -9.37 4.78
C ILE A 329 2.86 -10.49 3.85
N PHE A 330 2.10 -10.74 2.79
CA PHE A 330 2.47 -11.64 1.70
C PHE A 330 2.90 -10.83 0.48
N ASP A 331 4.17 -10.95 0.11
CA ASP A 331 4.64 -10.50 -1.20
C ASP A 331 4.39 -11.59 -2.24
N GLU A 332 4.14 -11.20 -3.50
CA GLU A 332 3.84 -12.12 -4.61
C GLU A 332 2.78 -13.18 -4.26
N ILE A 333 1.65 -12.74 -3.68
CA ILE A 333 0.58 -13.64 -3.22
C ILE A 333 -0.02 -14.49 -4.36
N ASP A 334 0.10 -14.04 -5.62
CA ASP A 334 -0.29 -14.81 -6.80
C ASP A 334 0.55 -16.07 -7.04
N ALA A 335 1.73 -16.19 -6.41
CA ALA A 335 2.51 -17.43 -6.45
C ALA A 335 1.81 -18.58 -5.68
N ILE A 336 1.16 -18.26 -4.55
CA ILE A 336 0.47 -19.23 -3.69
C ILE A 336 -1.03 -19.33 -4.00
N CYS A 337 -1.65 -18.24 -4.44
CA CYS A 337 -3.10 -18.12 -4.56
C CYS A 337 -3.59 -18.10 -6.00
N LYS A 338 -3.09 -19.01 -6.84
CA LYS A 338 -3.52 -19.13 -8.25
C LYS A 338 -4.97 -19.61 -8.36
N GLN A 339 -5.63 -19.24 -9.46
CA GLN A 339 -6.95 -19.75 -9.80
C GLN A 339 -6.94 -21.29 -9.90
N ARG A 340 -7.84 -21.91 -9.14
CA ARG A 340 -7.97 -23.38 -9.05
C ARG A 340 -8.29 -23.99 -10.42
N GLY A 341 -7.69 -25.14 -10.73
CA GLY A 341 -7.96 -25.87 -11.97
C GLY A 341 -7.36 -25.29 -13.25
N SER A 342 -6.51 -24.25 -13.15
CA SER A 342 -5.89 -23.60 -14.31
C SER A 342 -4.73 -24.38 -14.96
N ILE A 343 -4.12 -25.35 -14.25
CA ILE A 343 -2.97 -26.12 -14.75
C ILE A 343 -3.22 -27.62 -14.55
N SER A 344 -3.37 -28.34 -15.66
CA SER A 344 -3.57 -29.80 -15.71
C SER A 344 -2.30 -30.62 -15.38
N GLY A 345 -1.43 -30.12 -14.50
CA GLY A 345 -0.10 -30.72 -14.24
C GLY A 345 0.67 -30.21 -13.02
N SER A 346 0.18 -29.22 -12.26
CA SER A 346 0.77 -28.88 -10.96
C SER A 346 0.20 -29.81 -9.90
N THR A 347 1.07 -30.41 -9.08
CA THR A 347 0.66 -31.16 -7.88
C THR A 347 -0.35 -30.29 -7.10
N GLY A 348 -1.49 -30.83 -6.70
CA GLY A 348 -2.61 -30.10 -6.06
C GLY A 348 -2.27 -29.38 -4.74
N VAL A 349 -0.98 -29.28 -4.39
CA VAL A 349 -0.41 -28.52 -3.28
C VAL A 349 -0.84 -27.05 -3.33
N HIS A 350 -0.91 -26.42 -4.51
CA HIS A 350 -1.39 -25.04 -4.60
C HIS A 350 -2.84 -24.90 -4.10
N ASP A 351 -3.72 -25.80 -4.50
CA ASP A 351 -5.13 -25.77 -4.09
C ASP A 351 -5.30 -25.99 -2.59
N THR A 352 -4.51 -26.90 -1.99
CA THR A 352 -4.60 -27.17 -0.55
C THR A 352 -4.06 -26.01 0.30
N VAL A 353 -3.00 -25.33 -0.17
CA VAL A 353 -2.45 -24.11 0.44
C VAL A 353 -3.49 -22.98 0.44
N VAL A 354 -4.20 -22.76 -0.69
CA VAL A 354 -5.27 -21.76 -0.77
C VAL A 354 -6.41 -22.09 0.19
N ASN A 355 -6.85 -23.35 0.23
CA ASN A 355 -7.89 -23.79 1.17
C ASN A 355 -7.48 -23.58 2.64
N GLN A 356 -6.22 -23.86 2.97
CA GLN A 356 -5.69 -23.66 4.30
C GLN A 356 -5.67 -22.17 4.69
N LEU A 357 -5.27 -21.28 3.79
CA LEU A 357 -5.30 -19.83 4.01
C LEU A 357 -6.74 -19.33 4.19
N LEU A 358 -7.67 -19.76 3.35
CA LEU A 358 -9.09 -19.43 3.46
C LEU A 358 -9.71 -19.89 4.78
N SER A 359 -9.39 -21.11 5.22
CA SER A 359 -9.84 -21.65 6.50
C SER A 359 -9.30 -20.83 7.69
N LYS A 360 -8.09 -20.27 7.60
CA LYS A 360 -7.53 -19.41 8.64
C LYS A 360 -8.13 -18.00 8.69
N ILE A 361 -8.55 -17.45 7.56
CA ILE A 361 -9.17 -16.12 7.51
C ILE A 361 -10.66 -16.20 7.91
N ASP A 362 -11.38 -17.19 7.39
CA ASP A 362 -12.84 -17.25 7.39
C ASP A 362 -13.43 -18.46 8.14
N GLY A 363 -12.57 -19.28 8.76
CA GLY A 363 -12.99 -20.48 9.46
C GLY A 363 -13.88 -20.24 10.67
N VAL A 364 -14.23 -21.36 11.31
CA VAL A 364 -15.14 -21.40 12.48
C VAL A 364 -14.61 -20.55 13.64
N GLU A 365 -13.28 -20.52 13.83
CA GLU A 365 -12.61 -19.61 14.75
C GLU A 365 -12.24 -18.32 14.02
N GLN A 366 -13.16 -17.34 13.97
CA GLN A 366 -12.89 -16.04 13.34
C GLN A 366 -11.87 -15.24 14.16
N LEU A 367 -10.72 -14.99 13.55
CA LEU A 367 -9.68 -14.13 14.11
C LEU A 367 -9.99 -12.66 13.78
N ASN A 368 -10.31 -11.87 14.81
CA ASN A 368 -10.57 -10.43 14.67
C ASN A 368 -9.31 -9.57 14.88
N ASN A 369 -8.24 -10.17 15.43
CA ASN A 369 -6.98 -9.54 15.75
C ASN A 369 -5.91 -9.71 14.66
N ILE A 370 -6.29 -10.11 13.44
CA ILE A 370 -5.36 -10.28 12.31
C ILE A 370 -5.63 -9.26 11.21
N LEU A 371 -4.55 -8.82 10.56
CA LEU A 371 -4.59 -8.09 9.30
C LEU A 371 -3.65 -8.74 8.29
N LEU A 372 -4.24 -9.19 7.19
CA LEU A 372 -3.54 -9.75 6.05
C LEU A 372 -3.30 -8.65 5.01
N ILE A 373 -2.07 -8.46 4.56
CA ILE A 373 -1.74 -7.56 3.44
C ILE A 373 -1.12 -8.39 2.34
N GLY A 374 -1.85 -8.60 1.23
CA GLY A 374 -1.35 -9.28 0.05
C GLY A 374 -0.87 -8.28 -1.00
N MET A 375 0.22 -8.59 -1.69
CA MET A 375 0.74 -7.78 -2.80
C MET A 375 0.88 -8.64 -4.04
N THR A 376 0.45 -8.12 -5.19
CA THR A 376 0.61 -8.81 -6.48
C THR A 376 0.82 -7.83 -7.63
N ASN A 377 1.47 -8.28 -8.70
CA ASN A 377 1.47 -7.57 -9.97
C ASN A 377 0.27 -7.97 -10.86
N ARG A 378 -0.35 -9.12 -10.58
CA ARG A 378 -1.32 -9.80 -11.45
C ARG A 378 -2.56 -10.20 -10.68
N ARG A 379 -3.52 -9.28 -10.60
CA ARG A 379 -4.82 -9.54 -9.97
C ARG A 379 -5.60 -10.66 -10.67
N ASP A 380 -5.43 -10.81 -11.98
CA ASP A 380 -6.11 -11.81 -12.82
C ASP A 380 -5.78 -13.25 -12.43
N LEU A 381 -4.61 -13.49 -11.85
CA LEU A 381 -4.18 -14.83 -11.45
C LEU A 381 -4.74 -15.27 -10.09
N ILE A 382 -5.24 -14.34 -9.27
CA ILE A 382 -5.67 -14.63 -7.91
C ILE A 382 -7.03 -15.34 -7.90
N ASP A 383 -7.18 -16.34 -7.04
CA ASP A 383 -8.46 -17.01 -6.77
C ASP A 383 -9.52 -16.01 -6.29
N GLU A 384 -10.64 -15.91 -7.02
CA GLU A 384 -11.79 -15.07 -6.69
C GLU A 384 -12.36 -15.36 -5.30
N ALA A 385 -12.18 -16.57 -4.77
CA ALA A 385 -12.61 -16.91 -3.41
C ALA A 385 -11.93 -16.02 -2.36
N LEU A 386 -10.67 -15.63 -2.55
CA LEU A 386 -9.96 -14.73 -1.61
C LEU A 386 -10.41 -13.27 -1.75
N LEU A 387 -10.86 -12.87 -2.94
CA LEU A 387 -11.30 -11.51 -3.27
C LEU A 387 -12.69 -11.16 -2.71
N ARG A 388 -13.40 -12.12 -2.12
CA ARG A 388 -14.75 -11.88 -1.56
C ARG A 388 -14.69 -11.01 -0.29
N PRO A 389 -15.68 -10.12 -0.09
CA PRO A 389 -15.81 -9.34 1.15
C PRO A 389 -15.79 -10.23 2.40
N GLY A 390 -15.12 -9.79 3.46
CA GLY A 390 -14.83 -10.59 4.65
C GLY A 390 -13.44 -11.25 4.66
N ARG A 391 -12.81 -11.40 3.49
CA ARG A 391 -11.43 -11.89 3.31
C ARG A 391 -10.50 -10.75 2.90
N LEU A 392 -10.09 -10.68 1.63
CA LEU A 392 -9.38 -9.54 1.04
C LEU A 392 -10.41 -8.51 0.53
N GLU A 393 -11.05 -7.83 1.49
CA GLU A 393 -12.15 -6.90 1.23
C GLU A 393 -11.67 -5.61 0.56
N VAL A 394 -10.55 -5.04 1.03
CA VAL A 394 -10.01 -3.80 0.49
C VAL A 394 -9.03 -4.14 -0.62
N GLN A 395 -9.48 -3.99 -1.86
CA GLN A 395 -8.64 -4.15 -3.05
C GLN A 395 -8.26 -2.76 -3.55
N MET A 396 -6.95 -2.50 -3.62
CA MET A 396 -6.43 -1.21 -4.06
C MET A 396 -5.49 -1.40 -5.25
N GLU A 397 -5.81 -0.68 -6.32
CA GLU A 397 -4.93 -0.56 -7.48
C GLU A 397 -3.96 0.59 -7.26
N ILE A 398 -2.66 0.29 -7.22
CA ILE A 398 -1.58 1.27 -7.16
C ILE A 398 -1.13 1.52 -8.60
N ASN A 399 -1.49 2.69 -9.12
CA ASN A 399 -1.16 3.11 -10.48
C ASN A 399 0.25 3.74 -10.53
N LEU A 400 0.71 4.07 -11.74
CA LEU A 400 1.91 4.88 -11.92
C LEU A 400 1.70 6.28 -11.29
N PRO A 401 2.75 6.90 -10.75
CA PRO A 401 2.65 8.22 -10.13
C PRO A 401 2.34 9.31 -11.15
N ASP A 402 1.42 10.20 -10.79
CA ASP A 402 1.16 11.45 -11.52
C ASP A 402 2.37 12.39 -11.43
N GLU A 403 2.41 13.47 -12.22
CA GLU A 403 3.52 14.42 -12.25
C GLU A 403 3.87 15.00 -10.87
N ALA A 404 2.86 15.45 -10.11
CA ALA A 404 3.04 15.90 -8.74
C ALA A 404 3.55 14.78 -7.82
N GLY A 405 3.11 13.54 -8.04
CA GLY A 405 3.59 12.37 -7.32
C GLY A 405 5.05 12.05 -7.63
N ARG A 406 5.47 12.15 -8.90
CA ARG A 406 6.87 11.99 -9.32
C ARG A 406 7.74 13.05 -8.68
N LYS A 407 7.31 14.32 -8.64
CA LYS A 407 8.02 15.40 -7.93
C LYS A 407 8.26 15.04 -6.46
N GLN A 408 7.23 14.59 -5.75
CA GLN A 408 7.36 14.17 -4.36
C GLN A 408 8.34 12.99 -4.19
N ILE A 409 8.32 12.02 -5.11
CA ILE A 409 9.26 10.88 -5.10
C ILE A 409 10.70 11.36 -5.33
N PHE A 410 10.94 12.24 -6.30
CA PHE A 410 12.25 12.85 -6.51
C PHE A 410 12.73 13.62 -5.28
N GLU A 411 11.86 14.42 -4.66
CA GLU A 411 12.19 15.15 -3.44
C GLU A 411 12.64 14.22 -2.32
N ILE A 412 12.01 13.06 -2.15
CA ILE A 412 12.39 12.06 -1.13
C ILE A 412 13.79 11.49 -1.42
N TYR A 413 14.06 11.05 -2.64
CA TYR A 413 15.35 10.45 -2.99
C TYR A 413 16.50 11.47 -3.03
N VAL A 414 16.19 12.72 -3.38
CA VAL A 414 17.17 13.81 -3.46
C VAL A 414 17.37 14.51 -2.11
N ALA A 415 16.43 14.43 -1.16
CA ALA A 415 16.52 15.07 0.16
C ALA A 415 17.86 14.82 0.85
N ARG A 416 18.30 13.56 0.92
CA ARG A 416 19.59 13.20 1.53
C ARG A 416 20.78 13.82 0.78
N MET A 417 20.72 13.96 -0.53
CA MET A 417 21.79 14.60 -1.32
C MET A 417 21.81 16.10 -1.08
N ARG A 418 20.63 16.72 -0.99
CA ARG A 418 20.43 18.14 -0.73
C ARG A 418 20.92 18.51 0.68
N ASP A 419 20.55 17.74 1.69
CA ASP A 419 20.94 17.96 3.09
C ASP A 419 22.47 17.90 3.29
N ASN A 420 23.16 17.09 2.48
CA ASN A 420 24.62 16.96 2.49
C ASN A 420 25.33 17.93 1.53
N GLY A 421 24.60 18.82 0.86
CA GLY A 421 25.18 19.79 -0.09
C GLY A 421 25.82 19.16 -1.34
N LYS A 422 25.36 17.97 -1.76
CA LYS A 422 25.90 17.20 -2.91
C LYS A 422 25.04 17.28 -4.16
N LEU A 423 23.96 18.06 -4.12
CA LEU A 423 23.13 18.38 -5.27
C LEU A 423 23.49 19.79 -5.75
N ALA A 424 23.81 19.93 -7.03
CA ALA A 424 24.07 21.24 -7.60
C ALA A 424 22.76 22.05 -7.74
N PRO A 425 22.83 23.40 -7.66
CA PRO A 425 21.65 24.26 -7.71
C PRO A 425 21.00 24.36 -9.10
N ASP A 426 21.64 23.80 -10.13
CA ASP A 426 21.13 23.72 -11.50
C ASP A 426 20.06 22.63 -11.69
N VAL A 427 19.91 21.72 -10.73
CA VAL A 427 18.93 20.63 -10.79
C VAL A 427 17.56 21.12 -10.35
N ASP A 428 16.67 21.33 -11.33
CA ASP A 428 15.25 21.56 -11.07
C ASP A 428 14.47 20.24 -11.06
N ILE A 429 13.81 19.96 -9.94
CA ILE A 429 12.99 18.76 -9.76
C ILE A 429 11.69 18.85 -10.56
N ASP A 430 11.13 20.05 -10.71
CA ASP A 430 9.92 20.26 -11.50
C ASP A 430 10.17 19.86 -12.96
N GLU A 431 11.27 20.33 -13.54
CA GLU A 431 11.67 19.96 -14.91
C GLU A 431 11.90 18.45 -15.06
N LEU A 432 12.59 17.80 -14.12
CA LEU A 432 12.80 16.35 -14.14
C LEU A 432 11.48 15.57 -14.07
N SER A 433 10.50 16.06 -13.30
CA SER A 433 9.18 15.42 -13.17
C SER A 433 8.34 15.47 -14.46
N ILE A 434 8.52 16.52 -15.27
CA ILE A 434 7.88 16.70 -16.57
C ILE A 434 8.52 15.78 -17.62
N ILE A 435 9.85 15.69 -17.64
CA ILE A 435 10.59 14.89 -18.63
C ILE A 435 10.44 13.38 -18.36
N SER A 436 10.36 12.97 -17.09
CA SER A 436 10.23 11.56 -16.65
C SER A 436 8.80 10.99 -16.77
N LYS A 437 8.14 11.20 -17.91
CA LYS A 437 6.77 10.69 -18.16
C LYS A 437 6.72 9.16 -18.00
N ASN A 438 5.70 8.66 -17.29
CA ASN A 438 5.45 7.24 -16.96
C ASN A 438 6.51 6.52 -16.11
N PHE A 439 7.48 7.22 -15.53
CA PHE A 439 8.42 6.55 -14.65
C PHE A 439 7.71 6.08 -13.37
N SER A 440 7.93 4.81 -13.03
CA SER A 440 7.54 4.22 -11.76
C SER A 440 8.50 4.67 -10.64
N GLY A 441 8.11 4.49 -9.38
CA GLY A 441 8.94 4.88 -8.24
C GLY A 441 10.33 4.21 -8.26
N ALA A 442 10.40 2.94 -8.67
CA ALA A 442 11.66 2.22 -8.83
C ALA A 442 12.52 2.73 -9.99
N GLU A 443 11.91 3.18 -11.09
CA GLU A 443 12.65 3.78 -12.21
C GLU A 443 13.17 5.18 -11.86
N ILE A 444 12.41 5.96 -11.07
CA ILE A 444 12.87 7.25 -10.53
C ILE A 444 14.07 7.03 -9.59
N GLU A 445 13.98 6.05 -8.68
CA GLU A 445 15.11 5.68 -7.82
C GLU A 445 16.33 5.27 -8.66
N GLY A 446 16.10 4.45 -9.69
CA GLY A 446 17.11 4.10 -10.66
C GLY A 446 17.76 5.33 -11.28
N LEU A 447 16.97 6.29 -11.77
CA LEU A 447 17.44 7.50 -12.44
C LEU A 447 18.36 8.32 -11.54
N VAL A 448 17.95 8.52 -10.29
CA VAL A 448 18.78 9.20 -9.28
C VAL A 448 20.08 8.43 -9.03
N ARG A 449 20.02 7.10 -8.94
CA ARG A 449 21.21 6.25 -8.72
C ARG A 449 22.15 6.24 -9.93
N ALA A 450 21.63 6.25 -11.15
CA ALA A 450 22.42 6.34 -12.37
C ALA A 450 23.10 7.70 -12.49
N ALA A 451 22.39 8.80 -12.22
CA ALA A 451 22.97 10.15 -12.16
C ALA A 451 24.10 10.24 -11.11
N GLN A 452 23.92 9.64 -9.93
CA GLN A 452 24.98 9.52 -8.91
C GLN A 452 26.19 8.74 -9.44
N SER A 453 25.96 7.61 -10.11
CA SER A 453 27.03 6.79 -10.70
C SER A 453 27.81 7.56 -11.77
N THR A 454 27.12 8.30 -12.64
CA THR A 454 27.73 9.14 -13.69
C THR A 454 28.55 10.28 -13.09
N ALA A 455 28.03 10.94 -12.04
CA ALA A 455 28.77 11.96 -11.31
C ALA A 455 30.03 11.40 -10.62
N MET A 456 29.96 10.18 -10.07
CA MET A 456 31.11 9.49 -9.49
C MET A 456 32.13 9.08 -10.57
N ASN A 457 31.66 8.58 -11.72
CA ASN A 457 32.51 8.13 -12.82
C ASN A 457 33.31 9.30 -13.45
N ARG A 458 32.75 10.52 -13.46
CA ARG A 458 33.46 11.73 -13.91
C ARG A 458 34.78 11.99 -13.19
N LEU A 459 34.96 11.46 -11.98
CA LEU A 459 36.14 11.68 -11.15
C LEU A 459 37.15 10.54 -11.25
N ILE A 460 36.72 9.40 -11.79
CA ILE A 460 37.59 8.27 -12.06
C ILE A 460 38.34 8.60 -13.35
N LYS A 461 39.57 9.08 -13.23
CA LYS A 461 40.45 9.26 -14.39
C LYS A 461 40.76 7.88 -14.97
N ALA A 462 40.53 7.69 -16.27
CA ALA A 462 40.88 6.49 -17.03
C ALA A 462 42.40 6.37 -17.23
N SER A 463 43.16 6.37 -16.14
CA SER A 463 44.58 5.98 -16.12
C SER A 463 44.68 4.53 -15.64
N ASN A 464 45.73 3.80 -16.04
CA ASN A 464 45.91 2.35 -15.77
C ASN A 464 45.89 1.92 -14.28
N LYS A 465 45.73 2.87 -13.34
CA LYS A 465 45.36 2.64 -11.94
C LYS A 465 44.16 3.52 -11.61
N VAL A 466 43.10 2.91 -11.07
CA VAL A 466 41.94 3.62 -10.51
C VAL A 466 42.40 4.33 -9.24
N GLU A 467 43.00 5.51 -9.38
CA GLU A 467 43.31 6.40 -8.27
C GLU A 467 42.21 7.47 -8.21
N VAL A 468 41.42 7.42 -7.14
CA VAL A 468 40.44 8.47 -6.83
C VAL A 468 41.18 9.57 -6.08
N ASP A 469 41.19 10.77 -6.62
CA ASP A 469 41.71 11.94 -5.92
C ASP A 469 40.78 12.29 -4.74
N PRO A 470 41.25 12.19 -3.47
CA PRO A 470 40.40 12.43 -2.31
C PRO A 470 39.85 13.85 -2.24
N GLU A 471 40.56 14.86 -2.77
CA GLU A 471 40.06 16.25 -2.82
C GLU A 471 38.92 16.41 -3.85
N ALA A 472 38.99 15.67 -4.96
CA ALA A 472 37.94 15.66 -5.98
C ALA A 472 36.70 14.89 -5.49
N ALA A 473 36.89 13.82 -4.72
CA ALA A 473 35.83 13.02 -4.11
C ALA A 473 35.03 13.80 -3.03
N GLU A 474 35.64 14.80 -2.39
CA GLU A 474 34.94 15.65 -1.44
C GLU A 474 34.11 16.77 -2.12
N LYS A 475 34.46 17.18 -3.33
CA LYS A 475 33.76 18.24 -4.09
C LYS A 475 32.70 17.74 -5.07
N VAL A 476 32.39 16.45 -5.06
CA VAL A 476 31.44 15.85 -5.99
C VAL A 476 30.05 16.42 -5.78
N MET A 477 29.49 16.95 -6.86
CA MET A 477 28.09 17.36 -6.93
C MET A 477 27.45 16.70 -8.13
N VAL A 478 26.22 16.23 -7.96
CA VAL A 478 25.39 15.74 -9.05
C VAL A 478 24.76 16.95 -9.74
N THR A 479 25.00 17.06 -11.03
CA THR A 479 24.58 18.18 -11.89
C THR A 479 23.38 17.79 -12.74
N LYS A 480 22.69 18.77 -13.33
CA LYS A 480 21.57 18.52 -14.26
C LYS A 480 21.98 17.64 -15.44
N ASN A 481 23.19 17.83 -15.97
CA ASN A 481 23.69 17.05 -17.09
C ASN A 481 23.85 15.56 -16.75
N ASP A 482 24.14 15.23 -15.49
CA ASP A 482 24.25 13.83 -15.05
C ASP A 482 22.88 13.12 -15.09
N PHE A 483 21.79 13.84 -14.78
CA PHE A 483 20.42 13.32 -14.91
C PHE A 483 19.98 13.16 -16.37
N LEU A 484 20.30 14.13 -17.23
CA LEU A 484 19.97 14.05 -18.66
C LEU A 484 20.69 12.87 -19.32
N ASN A 485 21.99 12.70 -19.02
CA ASN A 485 22.77 11.58 -19.54
C ASN A 485 22.22 10.22 -19.06
N ALA A 486 21.83 10.12 -17.79
CA ALA A 486 21.21 8.92 -17.25
C ALA A 486 19.85 8.59 -17.91
N LEU A 487 19.07 9.61 -18.28
CA LEU A 487 17.78 9.44 -18.95
C LEU A 487 17.92 8.99 -20.40
N GLU A 488 18.97 9.45 -21.09
CA GLU A 488 19.24 9.09 -22.48
C GLU A 488 19.85 7.68 -22.62
N ASN A 489 20.82 7.35 -21.77
CA ASN A 489 21.66 6.16 -21.96
C ASN A 489 21.35 4.99 -21.00
N ASP A 490 21.06 5.27 -19.73
CA ASP A 490 21.02 4.21 -18.71
C ASP A 490 19.61 3.70 -18.45
N ILE A 491 18.63 4.60 -18.32
CA ILE A 491 17.31 4.26 -17.78
C ILE A 491 16.21 4.69 -18.72
N LYS A 492 15.57 3.68 -19.31
CA LYS A 492 14.39 3.82 -20.16
C LYS A 492 13.16 3.34 -19.40
N PRO A 493 12.00 3.99 -19.60
CA PRO A 493 10.76 3.54 -18.99
C PRO A 493 10.39 2.16 -19.53
N ALA A 494 10.16 1.19 -18.64
CA ALA A 494 9.65 -0.12 -19.01
C ALA A 494 8.21 -0.05 -19.56
N PHE A 495 7.48 1.01 -19.21
CA PHE A 495 6.10 1.25 -19.61
C PHE A 495 6.00 2.34 -20.71
N GLY A 496 5.59 1.94 -21.91
CA GLY A 496 4.91 2.84 -22.86
C GLY A 496 5.75 3.80 -23.72
N HIS A 497 7.06 3.90 -23.55
CA HIS A 497 7.92 4.70 -24.45
C HIS A 497 9.15 3.92 -24.89
N GLN A 498 9.07 3.35 -26.10
CA GLN A 498 10.23 2.79 -26.79
C GLN A 498 10.63 3.75 -27.91
N ALA A 499 11.28 4.88 -27.58
CA ALA A 499 11.74 5.85 -28.58
C ALA A 499 12.56 5.18 -29.70
N GLU A 500 13.45 4.25 -29.34
CA GLU A 500 14.25 3.45 -30.29
C GLU A 500 13.41 2.63 -31.27
N VAL A 501 12.23 2.19 -30.86
CA VAL A 501 11.34 1.44 -31.76
C VAL A 501 10.72 2.38 -32.78
N PHE A 502 10.39 3.62 -32.42
CA PHE A 502 9.88 4.61 -33.39
C PHE A 502 10.95 4.99 -34.42
N GLU A 503 12.21 5.16 -34.01
CA GLU A 503 13.34 5.40 -34.93
C GLU A 503 13.49 4.26 -35.94
N SER A 504 13.26 3.01 -35.53
CA SER A 504 13.29 1.86 -36.45
C SER A 504 12.21 1.91 -37.53
N TYR A 505 11.05 2.50 -37.23
CA TYR A 505 9.93 2.66 -38.17
C TYR A 505 10.05 3.93 -39.04
N ILE A 506 10.77 4.95 -38.58
CA ILE A 506 11.01 6.22 -39.26
C ILE A 506 12.50 6.32 -39.62
N GLN A 507 12.93 5.59 -40.65
CA GLN A 507 14.37 5.50 -41.02
C GLN A 507 14.92 6.75 -41.71
N ASN A 508 14.13 7.46 -42.51
CA ASN A 508 14.58 8.56 -43.38
C ASN A 508 13.79 9.86 -43.14
N ASP A 509 13.33 10.06 -41.90
CA ASP A 509 12.35 11.10 -41.55
C ASP A 509 11.09 11.09 -42.44
N ILE A 510 10.14 12.00 -42.19
CA ILE A 510 8.95 12.15 -43.03
C ILE A 510 9.20 13.20 -44.11
N ILE A 511 9.36 12.72 -45.34
CA ILE A 511 9.55 13.57 -46.52
C ILE A 511 8.19 14.18 -46.92
N SER A 512 8.07 15.49 -46.77
CA SER A 512 6.85 16.23 -47.15
C SER A 512 6.87 16.59 -48.64
N TRP A 513 6.70 15.56 -49.49
CA TRP A 513 6.78 15.70 -50.95
C TRP A 513 5.56 16.40 -51.60
N GLY A 514 4.52 16.70 -50.84
CA GLY A 514 3.40 17.51 -51.31
C GLY A 514 2.22 17.59 -50.35
N ASP A 515 1.16 18.30 -50.77
CA ASP A 515 -0.07 18.52 -49.99
C ASP A 515 -0.70 17.26 -49.38
N PRO A 516 -0.72 16.07 -50.04
CA PRO A 516 -1.32 14.88 -49.45
C PRO A 516 -0.69 14.50 -48.10
N VAL A 517 0.62 14.66 -47.95
CA VAL A 517 1.33 14.36 -46.69
C VAL A 517 0.95 15.36 -45.60
N HIS A 518 0.91 16.65 -45.95
CA HIS A 518 0.48 17.70 -45.02
C HIS A 518 -0.94 17.48 -44.52
N ARG A 519 -1.88 17.16 -45.42
CA ARG A 519 -3.27 16.85 -45.04
C ARG A 519 -3.36 15.68 -44.06
N VAL A 520 -2.65 14.58 -44.32
CA VAL A 520 -2.65 13.41 -43.42
C VAL A 520 -2.12 13.77 -42.03
N LEU A 521 -1.04 14.56 -41.96
CA LEU A 521 -0.47 14.99 -40.68
C LEU A 521 -1.36 16.00 -39.94
N ASP A 522 -1.99 16.92 -40.66
CA ASP A 522 -2.89 17.91 -40.09
C ASP A 522 -4.20 17.26 -39.59
N ASP A 523 -4.78 16.34 -40.36
CA ASP A 523 -5.91 15.51 -39.94
C ASP A 523 -5.53 14.65 -38.72
N GLY A 524 -4.32 14.09 -38.72
CA GLY A 524 -3.77 13.38 -37.57
C GLY A 524 -3.69 14.23 -36.31
N LYS A 525 -3.19 15.47 -36.42
CA LYS A 525 -3.15 16.44 -35.31
C LYS A 525 -4.54 16.78 -34.78
N LEU A 526 -5.52 16.98 -35.68
CA LEU A 526 -6.91 17.25 -35.28
C LEU A 526 -7.50 16.09 -34.47
N LEU A 527 -7.22 14.84 -34.85
CA LEU A 527 -7.68 13.65 -34.12
C LEU A 527 -6.99 13.46 -32.77
N VAL A 528 -5.69 13.77 -32.70
CA VAL A 528 -4.96 13.82 -31.43
C VAL A 528 -5.60 14.85 -30.49
N GLU A 529 -5.87 16.06 -30.98
CA GLU A 529 -6.45 17.13 -30.18
C GLU A 529 -7.89 16.81 -29.74
N GLN A 530 -8.68 16.20 -30.63
CA GLN A 530 -10.00 15.67 -30.29
C GLN A 530 -9.91 14.66 -29.13
N THR A 531 -8.91 13.77 -29.15
CA THR A 531 -8.71 12.79 -28.09
C THR A 531 -8.25 13.48 -26.80
N LYS A 532 -7.40 14.51 -26.85
CA LYS A 532 -6.96 15.27 -25.66
C LYS A 532 -8.11 16.03 -25.02
N VAL A 533 -8.92 16.74 -25.80
CA VAL A 533 -9.89 17.73 -25.29
C VAL A 533 -11.26 17.11 -25.02
N SER A 534 -11.75 16.24 -25.90
CA SER A 534 -13.12 15.72 -25.80
C SER A 534 -13.32 14.85 -24.57
N GLU A 535 -14.40 15.08 -23.82
CA GLU A 535 -14.86 14.18 -22.76
C GLU A 535 -15.93 13.20 -23.24
N LYS A 536 -16.62 13.53 -24.34
CA LYS A 536 -17.71 12.70 -24.90
C LYS A 536 -17.21 11.53 -25.72
N THR A 537 -16.06 11.69 -26.36
CA THR A 537 -15.42 10.67 -27.21
C THR A 537 -14.08 10.27 -26.60
N PRO A 538 -14.07 9.43 -25.55
CA PRO A 538 -12.84 8.98 -24.90
C PRO A 538 -12.05 7.98 -25.76
N LEU A 539 -12.68 7.41 -26.79
CA LEU A 539 -12.09 6.52 -27.76
C LEU A 539 -12.20 7.14 -29.15
N VAL A 540 -11.08 7.26 -29.84
CA VAL A 540 -11.01 7.68 -31.24
C VAL A 540 -10.21 6.63 -32.00
N SER A 541 -10.81 6.04 -33.03
CA SER A 541 -10.14 5.07 -33.91
C SER A 541 -10.05 5.62 -35.34
N VAL A 542 -8.85 5.62 -35.90
CA VAL A 542 -8.56 6.06 -37.27
C VAL A 542 -7.90 4.95 -38.07
N LEU A 543 -8.32 4.78 -39.32
CA LEU A 543 -7.70 3.86 -40.28
C LEU A 543 -6.92 4.64 -41.33
N LEU A 544 -5.61 4.44 -41.41
CA LEU A 544 -4.78 4.88 -42.51
C LEU A 544 -4.81 3.82 -43.61
N GLU A 545 -5.50 4.11 -44.70
CA GLU A 545 -5.59 3.24 -45.88
C GLU A 545 -4.80 3.80 -47.04
N GLY A 546 -4.30 2.93 -47.92
CA GLY A 546 -3.62 3.37 -49.13
C GLY A 546 -2.79 2.26 -49.75
N PRO A 547 -2.20 2.47 -50.94
CA PRO A 547 -1.43 1.45 -51.64
C PRO A 547 -0.26 0.92 -50.80
N ALA A 548 0.21 -0.30 -51.08
CA ALA A 548 1.40 -0.84 -50.45
C ALA A 548 2.62 0.08 -50.68
N MET A 549 3.54 0.13 -49.72
CA MET A 549 4.78 0.93 -49.81
C MET A 549 4.61 2.46 -49.89
N SER A 550 3.43 2.99 -49.55
CA SER A 550 3.15 4.44 -49.48
C SER A 550 3.65 5.13 -48.21
N GLY A 551 4.14 4.39 -47.21
CA GLY A 551 4.67 4.96 -45.96
C GLY A 551 3.65 5.15 -44.83
N LYS A 552 2.49 4.46 -44.89
CA LYS A 552 1.43 4.53 -43.86
C LYS A 552 1.93 4.29 -42.43
N THR A 553 2.72 3.25 -42.22
CA THR A 553 3.30 2.91 -40.90
C THR A 553 4.16 4.03 -40.35
N ALA A 554 5.00 4.65 -41.20
CA ALA A 554 5.85 5.77 -40.81
C ALA A 554 5.01 7.02 -40.47
N LEU A 555 3.95 7.30 -41.24
CA LEU A 555 3.02 8.39 -40.95
C LEU A 555 2.24 8.13 -39.65
N ALA A 556 1.76 6.91 -39.41
CA ALA A 556 1.10 6.53 -38.15
C ALA A 556 2.04 6.70 -36.95
N ALA A 557 3.28 6.23 -37.08
CA ALA A 557 4.32 6.40 -36.06
C ALA A 557 4.60 7.89 -35.78
N ARG A 558 4.68 8.72 -36.82
CA ARG A 558 4.89 10.16 -36.67
C ARG A 558 3.72 10.89 -36.01
N ILE A 559 2.48 10.54 -36.39
CA ILE A 559 1.27 11.09 -35.74
C ILE A 559 1.27 10.69 -34.26
N ALA A 560 1.57 9.42 -33.96
CA ALA A 560 1.64 8.92 -32.60
C ALA A 560 2.74 9.63 -31.79
N GLU A 561 3.95 9.80 -32.33
CA GLU A 561 5.05 10.53 -31.68
C GLU A 561 4.70 11.99 -31.41
N SER A 562 4.17 12.70 -32.42
CA SER A 562 3.76 14.11 -32.30
C SER A 562 2.59 14.34 -31.34
N SER A 563 1.88 13.27 -30.94
CA SER A 563 0.81 13.37 -29.95
C SER A 563 1.34 13.71 -28.55
N GLU A 564 2.60 13.36 -28.26
CA GLU A 564 3.23 13.44 -26.95
C GLU A 564 2.41 12.77 -25.83
N PHE A 565 1.59 11.77 -26.19
CA PHE A 565 0.85 11.00 -25.20
C PHE A 565 1.82 10.23 -24.31
N PRO A 566 1.52 10.12 -23.00
CA PRO A 566 2.36 9.37 -22.08
C PRO A 566 2.57 7.92 -22.52
N PHE A 567 1.55 7.23 -23.04
CA PHE A 567 1.69 5.85 -23.48
C PHE A 567 1.53 5.75 -24.99
N ILE A 568 2.56 5.29 -25.69
CA ILE A 568 2.51 5.05 -27.13
C ILE A 568 3.06 3.65 -27.42
N LYS A 569 2.26 2.80 -28.06
CA LYS A 569 2.70 1.44 -28.40
C LYS A 569 2.32 1.05 -29.82
N ILE A 570 3.29 0.52 -30.55
CA ILE A 570 3.08 -0.07 -31.87
C ILE A 570 2.88 -1.59 -31.71
N CYS A 571 1.74 -2.06 -32.20
CA CYS A 571 1.39 -3.46 -32.34
C CYS A 571 1.70 -3.90 -33.77
N SER A 572 2.93 -4.33 -34.00
CA SER A 572 3.42 -4.85 -35.28
C SER A 572 3.37 -6.39 -35.33
N PRO A 573 3.04 -6.99 -36.49
CA PRO A 573 3.17 -8.44 -36.73
C PRO A 573 4.58 -8.98 -36.48
N GLU A 574 5.62 -8.15 -36.61
CA GLU A 574 7.03 -8.55 -36.47
C GLU A 574 7.35 -9.08 -35.06
N ASN A 575 6.67 -8.53 -34.04
CA ASN A 575 6.82 -8.96 -32.65
C ASN A 575 6.01 -10.22 -32.31
N MET A 576 5.22 -10.74 -33.26
CA MET A 576 4.28 -11.85 -33.07
C MET A 576 4.54 -13.00 -34.06
N ILE A 577 5.74 -13.07 -34.63
CA ILE A 577 6.13 -14.12 -35.55
C ILE A 577 6.13 -15.48 -34.83
N GLY A 578 5.47 -16.48 -35.44
CA GLY A 578 5.37 -17.84 -34.91
C GLY A 578 4.33 -18.03 -33.79
N PHE A 579 3.58 -16.99 -33.44
CA PHE A 579 2.52 -17.10 -32.45
C PHE A 579 1.31 -17.83 -33.02
N SER A 580 0.67 -18.67 -32.19
CA SER A 580 -0.67 -19.18 -32.49
C SER A 580 -1.70 -18.05 -32.42
N GLU A 581 -2.87 -18.25 -33.02
CA GLU A 581 -3.97 -17.26 -33.02
C GLU A 581 -4.35 -16.81 -31.60
N SER A 582 -4.37 -17.74 -30.65
CA SER A 582 -4.65 -17.45 -29.24
C SER A 582 -3.54 -16.62 -28.59
N ALA A 583 -2.28 -16.94 -28.87
CA ALA A 583 -1.14 -16.17 -28.36
C ALA A 583 -1.11 -14.74 -28.94
N LYS A 584 -1.42 -14.57 -30.24
CA LYS A 584 -1.59 -13.24 -30.86
C LYS A 584 -2.69 -12.44 -30.18
N CYS A 585 -3.87 -13.04 -30.00
CA CYS A 585 -4.99 -12.39 -29.33
C CYS A 585 -4.64 -11.97 -27.88
N GLN A 586 -3.93 -12.82 -27.12
CA GLN A 586 -3.45 -12.48 -25.79
C GLN A 586 -2.42 -11.34 -25.81
N ALA A 587 -1.50 -11.33 -26.78
CA ALA A 587 -0.51 -10.27 -26.92
C ALA A 587 -1.17 -8.91 -27.25
N ILE A 588 -2.10 -8.90 -28.21
CA ILE A 588 -2.88 -7.70 -28.56
C ILE A 588 -3.68 -7.24 -27.34
N LYS A 589 -4.42 -8.15 -26.69
CA LYS A 589 -5.20 -7.83 -25.48
C LYS A 589 -4.32 -7.19 -24.39
N LYS A 590 -3.12 -7.73 -24.16
CA LYS A 590 -2.16 -7.18 -23.20
C LYS A 590 -1.77 -5.74 -23.54
N VAL A 591 -1.50 -5.43 -24.82
CA VAL A 591 -1.18 -4.05 -25.25
C VAL A 591 -2.33 -3.09 -24.94
N PHE A 592 -3.57 -3.48 -25.19
CA PHE A 592 -4.75 -2.67 -24.85
C PHE A 592 -4.96 -2.55 -23.35
N ASP A 593 -4.81 -3.63 -22.59
CA ASP A 593 -4.94 -3.61 -21.13
C ASP A 593 -3.86 -2.75 -20.46
N ASP A 594 -2.66 -2.68 -21.04
CA ASP A 594 -1.59 -1.78 -20.61
C ASP A 594 -1.88 -0.33 -21.00
N ALA A 595 -2.41 -0.07 -22.20
CA ALA A 595 -2.84 1.26 -22.61
C ALA A 595 -3.95 1.83 -21.71
N TYR A 596 -4.90 0.97 -21.30
CA TYR A 596 -5.95 1.34 -20.36
C TYR A 596 -5.42 1.74 -19.00
N LYS A 597 -4.15 1.54 -18.63
CA LYS A 597 -3.61 2.02 -17.34
C LYS A 597 -3.21 3.50 -17.39
N SER A 598 -2.91 4.02 -18.57
CA SER A 598 -2.53 5.41 -18.78
C SER A 598 -3.75 6.33 -18.86
N GLN A 599 -3.59 7.61 -18.48
CA GLN A 599 -4.63 8.63 -18.66
C GLN A 599 -4.86 8.95 -20.14
N LEU A 600 -3.78 9.07 -20.91
CA LEU A 600 -3.78 9.29 -22.35
C LEU A 600 -2.89 8.23 -23.00
N SER A 601 -3.40 7.59 -24.06
CA SER A 601 -2.71 6.49 -24.73
C SER A 601 -2.96 6.51 -26.23
N CYS A 602 -1.94 6.15 -27.01
CA CYS A 602 -2.01 5.96 -28.45
C CYS A 602 -1.52 4.55 -28.79
N ILE A 603 -2.35 3.77 -29.50
CA ILE A 603 -1.98 2.46 -30.01
C ILE A 603 -1.94 2.53 -31.52
N VAL A 604 -0.83 2.14 -32.12
CA VAL A 604 -0.74 1.93 -33.57
C VAL A 604 -0.87 0.43 -33.84
N VAL A 605 -1.89 0.03 -34.58
CA VAL A 605 -2.08 -1.35 -35.05
C VAL A 605 -1.59 -1.41 -36.49
N ASP A 606 -0.40 -1.94 -36.69
CA ASP A 606 0.27 -1.92 -37.98
C ASP A 606 -0.06 -3.15 -38.84
N ASP A 607 -0.18 -2.95 -40.15
CA ASP A 607 -0.47 -3.97 -41.18
C ASP A 607 -1.56 -4.95 -40.72
N ILE A 608 -2.80 -4.46 -40.55
CA ILE A 608 -3.92 -5.25 -40.02
C ILE A 608 -4.11 -6.56 -40.80
N GLU A 609 -3.98 -6.53 -42.13
CA GLU A 609 -4.07 -7.71 -42.98
C GLU A 609 -3.04 -8.81 -42.62
N ARG A 610 -1.85 -8.44 -42.15
CA ARG A 610 -0.82 -9.39 -41.71
C ARG A 610 -1.08 -9.88 -40.29
N LEU A 611 -1.62 -9.05 -39.41
CA LEU A 611 -2.00 -9.48 -38.05
C LEU A 611 -3.07 -10.58 -38.09
N ILE A 612 -4.04 -10.47 -39.01
CA ILE A 612 -5.10 -11.46 -39.21
C ILE A 612 -4.67 -12.63 -40.13
N ASP A 613 -3.40 -12.71 -40.52
CA ASP A 613 -2.86 -13.74 -41.43
C ASP A 613 -3.66 -13.88 -42.74
N TYR A 614 -4.11 -12.76 -43.32
CA TYR A 614 -4.93 -12.79 -44.53
C TYR A 614 -4.12 -13.22 -45.75
N VAL A 615 -4.67 -14.18 -46.51
CA VAL A 615 -4.11 -14.66 -47.78
C VAL A 615 -5.16 -14.58 -48.89
N PRO A 616 -4.85 -13.99 -50.06
CA PRO A 616 -5.82 -13.82 -51.14
C PRO A 616 -6.19 -15.12 -51.87
N ILE A 617 -5.33 -16.15 -51.82
CA ILE A 617 -5.58 -17.44 -52.48
C ILE A 617 -6.50 -18.29 -51.60
N GLY A 618 -7.80 -18.26 -51.92
CA GLY A 618 -8.86 -18.90 -51.14
C GLY A 618 -8.96 -18.24 -49.77
N PRO A 619 -9.74 -17.15 -49.62
CA PRO A 619 -9.60 -16.17 -48.53
C PRO A 619 -9.54 -16.84 -47.17
N ARG A 620 -8.32 -17.02 -46.67
CA ARG A 620 -8.02 -17.58 -45.36
C ARG A 620 -7.51 -16.45 -44.49
N PHE A 621 -8.02 -16.39 -43.27
CA PHE A 621 -7.65 -15.41 -42.26
C PHE A 621 -7.98 -15.98 -40.88
N SER A 622 -7.35 -15.43 -39.86
CA SER A 622 -7.60 -15.77 -38.47
C SER A 622 -8.84 -15.02 -37.96
N ASN A 623 -9.99 -15.71 -37.96
CA ASN A 623 -11.24 -15.13 -37.46
C ASN A 623 -11.15 -14.77 -35.96
N LEU A 624 -10.39 -15.54 -35.17
CA LEU A 624 -10.21 -15.27 -33.74
C LEU A 624 -9.55 -13.90 -33.50
N VAL A 625 -8.51 -13.59 -34.27
CA VAL A 625 -7.79 -12.31 -34.17
C VAL A 625 -8.66 -11.16 -34.68
N LEU A 626 -9.37 -11.38 -35.80
CA LEU A 626 -10.30 -10.39 -36.38
C LEU A 626 -11.39 -9.98 -35.37
N GLN A 627 -12.11 -10.95 -34.80
CA GLN A 627 -13.16 -10.68 -33.82
C GLN A 627 -12.60 -10.02 -32.55
N GLY A 628 -11.42 -10.47 -32.10
CA GLY A 628 -10.72 -9.84 -30.98
C GLY A 628 -10.42 -8.36 -31.22
N LEU A 629 -9.90 -8.01 -32.40
CA LEU A 629 -9.62 -6.63 -32.78
C LEU A 629 -10.89 -5.78 -32.90
N ILE A 630 -11.96 -6.29 -33.53
CA ILE A 630 -13.24 -5.56 -33.64
C ILE A 630 -13.80 -5.22 -32.26
N VAL A 631 -13.74 -6.15 -31.31
CA VAL A 631 -14.18 -5.90 -29.92
C VAL A 631 -13.31 -4.85 -29.26
N LEU A 632 -11.98 -4.91 -29.43
CA LEU A 632 -11.05 -3.95 -28.84
C LEU A 632 -11.19 -2.54 -29.43
N LEU A 633 -11.47 -2.41 -30.73
CA LEU A 633 -11.72 -1.14 -31.41
C LEU A 633 -13.00 -0.43 -30.94
N LYS A 634 -13.98 -1.17 -30.41
CA LYS A 634 -15.25 -0.63 -29.90
C LYS A 634 -15.31 -0.50 -28.38
N LYS A 635 -14.37 -1.11 -27.66
CA LYS A 635 -14.37 -1.14 -26.19
C LYS A 635 -13.94 0.24 -25.64
N PRO A 636 -14.82 0.97 -24.95
CA PRO A 636 -14.43 2.26 -24.37
C PRO A 636 -13.44 2.06 -23.22
N PRO A 637 -12.46 2.97 -23.04
CA PRO A 637 -11.55 2.93 -21.91
C PRO A 637 -12.31 3.21 -20.58
N PRO A 638 -11.74 2.82 -19.43
CA PRO A 638 -12.27 3.17 -18.11
C PRO A 638 -12.45 4.69 -17.92
N LYS A 639 -13.35 5.09 -17.00
CA LYS A 639 -13.65 6.51 -16.75
C LYS A 639 -12.39 7.33 -16.47
N GLY A 640 -12.29 8.50 -17.11
CA GLY A 640 -11.15 9.42 -16.97
C GLY A 640 -9.91 9.07 -17.79
N ARG A 641 -9.97 8.00 -18.61
CA ARG A 641 -8.87 7.60 -19.50
C ARG A 641 -9.29 7.76 -20.96
N LYS A 642 -8.35 8.14 -21.83
CA LYS A 642 -8.59 8.37 -23.25
C LYS A 642 -7.61 7.59 -24.11
N LEU A 643 -8.10 7.10 -25.25
CA LEU A 643 -7.38 6.19 -26.14
C LEU A 643 -7.56 6.62 -27.61
N LEU A 644 -6.44 6.81 -28.29
CA LEU A 644 -6.35 6.95 -29.74
C LEU A 644 -5.86 5.63 -30.33
N ILE A 645 -6.54 5.11 -31.36
CA ILE A 645 -6.12 3.91 -32.08
C ILE A 645 -5.89 4.29 -33.54
N ILE A 646 -4.70 3.99 -34.07
CA ILE A 646 -4.34 4.20 -35.46
C ILE A 646 -4.12 2.83 -36.12
N GLY A 647 -5.02 2.41 -36.99
CA GLY A 647 -4.84 1.21 -37.81
C GLY A 647 -4.17 1.55 -39.14
N THR A 648 -3.30 0.68 -39.65
CA THR A 648 -2.79 0.79 -41.03
C THR A 648 -3.23 -0.41 -41.86
N THR A 649 -3.60 -0.15 -43.12
CA THR A 649 -3.89 -1.23 -44.09
C THR A 649 -3.47 -0.87 -45.50
N SER A 650 -2.95 -1.84 -46.24
CA SER A 650 -2.69 -1.73 -47.67
C SER A 650 -3.86 -2.20 -48.54
N ARG A 651 -4.88 -2.84 -47.95
CA ARG A 651 -6.00 -3.47 -48.66
C ARG A 651 -7.34 -3.13 -48.02
N ARG A 652 -7.83 -1.91 -48.28
CA ARG A 652 -9.15 -1.45 -47.83
C ARG A 652 -10.27 -2.43 -48.21
N ASP A 653 -10.28 -2.89 -49.46
CA ASP A 653 -11.37 -3.72 -50.01
C ASP A 653 -11.64 -4.97 -49.14
N VAL A 654 -10.58 -5.58 -48.61
CA VAL A 654 -10.66 -6.76 -47.74
C VAL A 654 -11.26 -6.41 -46.38
N LEU A 655 -10.84 -5.30 -45.78
CA LEU A 655 -11.36 -4.86 -44.49
C LEU A 655 -12.83 -4.41 -44.60
N GLU A 656 -13.23 -3.91 -45.77
CA GLU A 656 -14.61 -3.53 -46.07
C GLU A 656 -15.51 -4.77 -46.17
N GLU A 657 -15.07 -5.83 -46.87
CA GLU A 657 -15.76 -7.14 -46.90
C GLU A 657 -15.87 -7.79 -45.51
N MET A 658 -14.90 -7.55 -44.62
CA MET A 658 -14.88 -8.04 -43.24
C MET A 658 -15.65 -7.16 -42.25
N GLU A 659 -16.29 -6.07 -42.71
CA GLU A 659 -16.98 -5.06 -41.90
C GLU A 659 -16.09 -4.39 -40.82
N MET A 660 -14.78 -4.50 -40.94
CA MET A 660 -13.83 -3.93 -39.97
C MET A 660 -13.73 -2.41 -40.14
N THR A 661 -13.86 -1.90 -41.37
CA THR A 661 -13.83 -0.47 -41.69
C THR A 661 -14.89 0.32 -40.92
N ASN A 662 -16.07 -0.26 -40.71
CA ASN A 662 -17.18 0.36 -39.95
C ASN A 662 -16.90 0.44 -38.44
N SER A 663 -15.86 -0.24 -37.95
CA SER A 663 -15.45 -0.19 -36.55
C SER A 663 -14.50 0.98 -36.26
N PHE A 664 -13.93 1.59 -37.30
CA PHE A 664 -13.14 2.82 -37.18
C PHE A 664 -14.06 4.05 -37.24
N ASN A 665 -13.73 5.11 -36.47
CA ASN A 665 -14.50 6.35 -36.49
C ASN A 665 -14.25 7.17 -37.77
N THR A 666 -13.02 7.13 -38.30
CA THR A 666 -12.62 7.89 -39.48
C THR A 666 -11.55 7.14 -40.27
N ASN A 667 -11.50 7.39 -41.58
CA ASN A 667 -10.53 6.81 -42.49
C ASN A 667 -9.77 7.93 -43.19
N ILE A 668 -8.45 7.85 -43.20
CA ILE A 668 -7.57 8.80 -43.89
C ILE A 668 -6.85 8.04 -45.02
N HIS A 669 -6.98 8.57 -46.24
CA HIS A 669 -6.37 7.99 -47.42
C HIS A 669 -4.95 8.54 -47.65
N VAL A 670 -3.96 7.65 -47.69
CA VAL A 670 -2.56 7.96 -48.01
C VAL A 670 -2.31 7.64 -49.49
N SER A 671 -2.21 8.70 -50.30
CA SER A 671 -1.99 8.58 -51.74
C SER A 671 -0.52 8.31 -52.09
N ASN A 672 -0.32 7.61 -53.21
CA ASN A 672 0.98 7.53 -53.87
C ASN A 672 1.35 8.85 -54.56
N LEU A 673 2.62 9.00 -54.93
CA LEU A 673 3.05 10.10 -55.80
C LEU A 673 2.36 9.94 -57.16
N SER A 674 1.65 10.98 -57.59
CA SER A 674 0.82 10.96 -58.80
C SER A 674 1.19 12.05 -59.80
N LYS A 675 1.71 13.18 -59.32
CA LYS A 675 2.13 14.31 -60.15
C LYS A 675 3.66 14.32 -60.33
N PRO A 676 4.17 14.71 -61.51
CA PRO A 676 5.60 14.94 -61.72
C PRO A 676 6.21 15.94 -60.73
N GLU A 677 5.48 17.02 -60.40
CA GLU A 677 5.91 18.03 -59.42
C GLU A 677 6.17 17.42 -58.03
N GLN A 678 5.33 16.48 -57.60
CA GLN A 678 5.48 15.78 -56.32
C GLN A 678 6.73 14.90 -56.31
N LEU A 679 7.03 14.25 -57.44
CA LEU A 679 8.26 13.45 -57.58
C LEU A 679 9.49 14.35 -57.51
N MET A 680 9.48 15.48 -58.22
CA MET A 680 10.61 16.43 -58.20
C MET A 680 10.84 16.98 -56.80
N ASN A 681 9.79 17.40 -56.09
CA ASN A 681 9.89 17.84 -54.69
C ASN A 681 10.47 16.73 -53.80
N ALA A 682 10.04 15.47 -53.97
CA ALA A 682 10.59 14.35 -53.21
C ALA A 682 12.09 14.17 -53.48
N LEU A 683 12.51 14.23 -54.75
CA LEU A 683 13.91 14.07 -55.15
C LEU A 683 14.80 15.22 -54.69
N GLU A 684 14.28 16.45 -54.71
CA GLU A 684 14.97 17.63 -54.18
C GLU A 684 15.19 17.54 -52.68
N LEU A 685 14.16 17.17 -51.92
CA LEU A 685 14.24 16.99 -50.46
C LEU A 685 15.19 15.87 -50.04
N LEU A 686 15.34 14.85 -50.90
CA LEU A 686 16.24 13.72 -50.65
C LEU A 686 17.70 14.04 -50.98
N GLU A 687 17.99 15.16 -51.64
CA GLU A 687 19.34 15.60 -52.05
C GLU A 687 20.17 14.52 -52.77
N CYS A 688 19.51 13.56 -53.43
CA CYS A 688 20.17 12.39 -54.02
C CYS A 688 20.72 12.64 -55.43
N PHE A 689 20.24 13.67 -56.12
CA PHE A 689 20.60 14.01 -57.50
C PHE A 689 21.07 15.46 -57.60
N SER A 690 22.04 15.72 -58.48
CA SER A 690 22.48 17.06 -58.81
C SER A 690 21.40 17.84 -59.57
N LYS A 691 21.46 19.17 -59.53
CA LYS A 691 20.50 20.05 -60.25
C LYS A 691 20.41 19.73 -61.75
N LYS A 692 21.52 19.36 -62.40
CA LYS A 692 21.54 18.97 -63.82
C LYS A 692 20.81 17.64 -64.07
N GLU A 693 20.96 16.68 -63.16
CA GLU A 693 20.28 15.39 -63.24
C GLU A 693 18.77 15.56 -63.01
N LEU A 694 18.38 16.41 -62.04
CA LEU A 694 16.99 16.76 -61.76
C LEU A 694 16.31 17.43 -62.97
N ASP A 695 16.95 18.39 -63.63
CA ASP A 695 16.41 19.01 -64.85
C ASP A 695 16.19 17.99 -65.99
N SER A 696 17.08 17.00 -66.09
CA SER A 696 16.98 15.93 -67.10
C SER A 696 15.84 14.96 -66.77
N ILE A 697 15.64 14.64 -65.49
CA ILE A 697 14.52 13.83 -65.02
C ILE A 697 13.20 14.58 -65.23
N ALA A 698 13.13 15.86 -64.83
CA ALA A 698 11.93 16.69 -65.00
C ALA A 698 11.45 16.71 -66.45
N LYS A 699 12.34 16.94 -67.42
CA LYS A 699 12.01 16.93 -68.85
C LYS A 699 11.49 15.58 -69.36
N LYS A 700 11.94 14.47 -68.77
CA LYS A 700 11.57 13.10 -69.21
C LYS A 700 10.31 12.58 -68.52
N VAL A 701 9.95 13.14 -67.37
CA VAL A 701 8.74 12.79 -66.59
C VAL A 701 7.57 13.73 -66.93
N ASP A 702 7.85 14.92 -67.46
CA ASP A 702 6.82 15.87 -67.86
C ASP A 702 5.84 15.25 -68.89
N GLY A 703 4.54 15.45 -68.66
CA GLY A 703 3.45 14.88 -69.47
C GLY A 703 3.16 13.37 -69.28
N LYS A 704 3.93 12.63 -68.47
CA LYS A 704 3.67 11.21 -68.16
C LYS A 704 2.89 11.04 -66.85
N LYS A 705 2.09 9.97 -66.74
CA LYS A 705 1.35 9.66 -65.50
C LYS A 705 2.25 8.89 -64.53
N LEU A 706 2.29 9.35 -63.28
CA LEU A 706 3.07 8.72 -62.21
C LEU A 706 2.16 7.94 -61.25
N TRP A 707 2.62 6.79 -60.77
CA TRP A 707 1.99 6.08 -59.66
C TRP A 707 3.01 5.26 -58.85
N VAL A 708 3.65 5.89 -57.87
CA VAL A 708 4.72 5.24 -57.08
C VAL A 708 4.60 5.57 -55.60
N GLY A 709 4.79 4.58 -54.73
CA GLY A 709 4.86 4.78 -53.28
C GLY A 709 6.24 5.28 -52.84
N ILE A 710 6.29 6.16 -51.83
CA ILE A 710 7.54 6.78 -51.36
C ILE A 710 8.60 5.75 -50.93
N LYS A 711 8.21 4.66 -50.26
CA LYS A 711 9.16 3.62 -49.81
C LYS A 711 9.77 2.88 -50.99
N LYS A 712 8.97 2.64 -52.05
CA LYS A 712 9.47 2.03 -53.28
C LYS A 712 10.40 2.99 -54.03
N LEU A 713 10.03 4.27 -54.12
CA LEU A 713 10.86 5.31 -54.73
C LEU A 713 12.26 5.37 -54.10
N LEU A 714 12.36 5.34 -52.76
CA LEU A 714 13.65 5.31 -52.06
C LEU A 714 14.54 4.14 -52.49
N VAL A 715 13.96 2.95 -52.63
CA VAL A 715 14.70 1.76 -53.10
C VAL A 715 15.20 1.96 -54.53
N LEU A 716 14.37 2.51 -55.42
CA LEU A 716 14.76 2.76 -56.81
C LEU A 716 15.88 3.82 -56.92
N ILE A 717 15.82 4.86 -56.09
CA ILE A 717 16.87 5.89 -56.01
C ILE A 717 18.19 5.27 -55.56
N GLU A 718 18.18 4.50 -54.48
CA GLU A 718 19.40 3.90 -53.94
C GLU A 718 20.01 2.89 -54.92
N MET A 719 19.19 2.08 -55.59
CA MET A 719 19.65 1.17 -56.66
C MET A 719 20.27 1.93 -57.83
N ALA A 720 19.69 3.04 -58.26
CA ALA A 720 20.25 3.87 -59.32
C ALA A 720 21.58 4.51 -58.88
N ARG A 721 21.70 4.91 -57.61
CA ARG A 721 22.91 5.55 -57.07
C ARG A 721 24.15 4.64 -57.09
N GLN A 722 23.95 3.33 -57.04
CA GLN A 722 25.05 2.34 -57.15
C GLN A 722 25.63 2.21 -58.57
N THR A 723 25.03 2.87 -59.57
CA THR A 723 25.55 2.89 -60.96
C THR A 723 26.40 4.14 -61.23
N ASP A 724 27.23 4.06 -62.27
CA ASP A 724 28.05 5.18 -62.74
C ASP A 724 27.19 6.41 -63.06
N GLU A 725 27.74 7.62 -62.85
CA GLU A 725 27.02 8.90 -63.01
C GLU A 725 26.37 9.05 -64.39
N GLU A 726 26.99 8.53 -65.45
CA GLU A 726 26.46 8.60 -66.82
C GLU A 726 25.23 7.70 -67.03
N VAL A 727 25.10 6.61 -66.25
CA VAL A 727 24.05 5.58 -66.42
C VAL A 727 22.96 5.71 -65.34
N ARG A 728 23.20 6.51 -64.30
CA ARG A 728 22.28 6.72 -63.17
C ARG A 728 20.88 7.16 -63.60
N ILE A 729 20.76 8.17 -64.45
CA ILE A 729 19.45 8.69 -64.90
C ILE A 729 18.72 7.67 -65.80
N PRO A 730 19.34 7.12 -66.86
CA PRO A 730 18.69 6.07 -67.65
C PRO A 730 18.23 4.88 -66.80
N LYS A 731 19.05 4.45 -65.84
CA LYS A 731 18.72 3.32 -64.96
C LYS A 731 17.55 3.64 -64.04
N PHE A 732 17.55 4.81 -63.41
CA PHE A 732 16.43 5.25 -62.56
C PHE A 732 15.11 5.27 -63.34
N LEU A 733 15.09 5.88 -64.53
CA LEU A 733 13.87 5.97 -65.34
C LEU A 733 13.42 4.60 -65.85
N SER A 734 14.34 3.72 -66.25
CA SER A 734 14.04 2.34 -66.63
C SER A 734 13.40 1.56 -65.47
N LEU A 735 13.96 1.67 -64.26
CA LEU A 735 13.40 1.05 -63.07
C LEU A 735 12.01 1.60 -62.71
N LEU A 736 11.81 2.91 -62.92
CA LEU A 736 10.54 3.59 -62.66
C LEU A 736 9.45 3.20 -63.67
N GLU A 737 9.82 2.97 -64.93
CA GLU A 737 8.93 2.44 -65.97
C GLU A 737 8.61 0.95 -65.75
N GLU A 738 9.58 0.12 -65.39
CA GLU A 738 9.40 -1.33 -65.10
C GLU A 738 8.42 -1.59 -63.95
N GLU A 739 8.46 -0.76 -62.91
CA GLU A 739 7.58 -0.89 -61.73
C GLU A 739 6.16 -0.32 -61.96
N GLY A 740 5.83 0.08 -63.21
CA GLY A 740 4.56 0.71 -63.53
C GLY A 740 4.41 2.12 -62.95
N GLY A 741 5.52 2.69 -62.46
CA GLY A 741 5.58 4.00 -61.86
C GLY A 741 5.47 5.14 -62.85
N LEU A 742 5.81 4.88 -64.11
CA LEU A 742 5.61 5.77 -65.25
C LEU A 742 4.87 5.02 -66.36
N SER A 743 3.70 5.52 -66.75
CA SER A 743 2.96 5.01 -67.91
C SER A 743 2.89 6.06 -69.01
N MET A 744 3.03 5.62 -70.27
CA MET A 744 2.72 6.46 -71.42
C MET A 744 1.22 6.73 -71.44
N SER A 745 0.86 8.01 -71.50
CA SER A 745 -0.47 8.50 -71.78
C SER A 745 -0.85 8.04 -73.20
N TYR A 746 -1.47 6.87 -73.34
CA TYR A 746 -2.24 6.58 -74.54
C TYR A 746 -3.44 7.54 -74.54
N VAL A 747 -3.47 8.40 -75.56
CA VAL A 747 -4.58 9.31 -75.90
C VAL A 747 -5.89 8.54 -75.99
#